data_AF-R5GCQ3-F1
#
_entry.id   AF-R5GCQ3-F1
#
_cell.length_a   1.000
_cell.length_b   1.000
_cell.length_c   1.000
_cell.angle_alpha   90.00
_cell.angle_beta   90.00
_cell.angle_gamma   90.00
#
_symmetry.space_group_name_H-M   'P 1'
#
loop_
_entity.id
_entity.type
_entity.pdbx_description
1 polymer ?
#
loop_
_entity_poly.entity_id
_entity_poly.type
_entity_poly.pdbx_seq_one_letter_code
_entity_poly.pdbx_strand_id
1 'polypeptide(L)'
;MKKTSIIGALLALLCTGTVATSCEDMLSPDMTNNVDGGAAITDTVYNFHGILKSVQDIAERTVILGEARGDLTSTGLYVSDSVYEIANYQPAANGSSGLLDRSAYYKVINQCNFYFARVDTNALMNDTYYMRREYAQVQMIRAWVYMQLVQNYGSVPFITEPVDNANTGWENTAPKATRSNLLSLLLSDNLEQAYRWSDHYGLPSYRSYNTYNATNTTINSQLCMFPADLVMGDLYLFGAKDSMDYVQAATYYYNYITDNDLAITRSRAATFDVFSQGTDEESYRSSVSSWASVFSQYGRGELVTVIPSCAVSTMGTVLTDVQQIYGFELSSNQSVDVSTGDDGTEQTDITGSITPTASEQYRQLIPSTAYMRLNAAQMYAGENTRGVTQAELDYYENAGDARVDGSAPTVRVQSSDGTMNRDRFIHKFCPASNVNSFGSSGFSFHYCIPVYRTSLIYLRYAEALNRAGFPQHAFAILSHGLIPGNLPTMLDSTKVNANGQLERVYYLDSTTIEGRAQIGIDELRRARMATAFLNVGMMPTDNVIGIHSLGCGGIDVEDTLYTFNKVVAQRISDEKTRVTQNPSAGAEAAKRFLRQTEGDQTTDDGDGTGNDDAIEPPYEGPNKDAQNAVEDLIVDELALETAFEGYRFGDLQRIADHKNMSNSGYGTEWFAWKISRRDEDLAPYENPTQKNETLYSLLLNTQNWYLQNP
;
A
#
# COMPACT_ATOMS: atom_id res chain seq x y z
N MET A 1 53.88 -20.60 -42.92
CA MET A 1 53.34 -19.99 -44.16
C MET A 1 51.88 -20.37 -44.22
N LYS A 2 50.84 -19.53 -44.26
CA LYS A 2 50.57 -18.07 -44.32
C LYS A 2 49.25 -17.89 -43.53
N LYS A 3 49.17 -17.07 -42.49
CA LYS A 3 48.74 -15.65 -42.46
C LYS A 3 47.34 -15.38 -43.06
N THR A 4 46.54 -14.65 -42.25
CA THR A 4 45.30 -13.87 -42.51
C THR A 4 44.01 -14.67 -42.74
N SER A 5 42.89 -14.40 -42.05
CA SER A 5 42.34 -13.08 -41.74
C SER A 5 41.58 -13.02 -40.40
N ILE A 6 42.09 -12.17 -39.50
CA ILE A 6 41.52 -11.71 -38.22
C ILE A 6 40.52 -10.55 -38.45
N ILE A 7 40.15 -10.24 -39.70
CA ILE A 7 39.33 -9.08 -40.05
C ILE A 7 37.82 -9.37 -39.98
N GLY A 8 37.39 -10.64 -40.01
CA GLY A 8 35.97 -11.01 -39.88
C GLY A 8 35.41 -10.90 -38.46
N ALA A 9 36.25 -11.10 -37.44
CA ALA A 9 35.86 -11.04 -36.02
C ALA A 9 36.05 -9.64 -35.39
N LEU A 10 36.76 -8.74 -36.08
CA LEU A 10 36.96 -7.35 -35.65
C LEU A 10 36.00 -6.36 -36.33
N LEU A 11 35.29 -6.74 -37.39
CA LEU A 11 34.22 -5.93 -37.99
C LEU A 11 32.82 -6.20 -37.44
N ALA A 12 32.61 -7.31 -36.72
CA ALA A 12 31.36 -7.57 -35.99
C ALA A 12 31.36 -6.95 -34.57
N LEU A 13 32.48 -6.36 -34.15
CA LEU A 13 32.72 -5.82 -32.80
C LEU A 13 32.96 -4.29 -32.80
N LEU A 14 32.65 -3.62 -33.92
CA LEU A 14 32.85 -2.16 -34.11
C LEU A 14 31.59 -1.42 -34.61
N CYS A 15 30.42 -2.05 -34.52
CA CYS A 15 29.12 -1.35 -34.66
C CYS A 15 28.40 -1.16 -33.31
N THR A 16 29.02 -1.53 -32.19
CA THR A 16 28.64 -1.04 -30.85
C THR A 16 29.22 0.36 -30.68
N GLY A 17 28.46 1.38 -31.08
CA GLY A 17 28.97 2.75 -31.01
C GLY A 17 28.06 3.82 -31.57
N THR A 18 26.76 3.76 -31.34
CA THR A 18 25.86 4.91 -31.25
C THR A 18 24.67 4.49 -30.41
N VAL A 19 24.72 4.86 -29.14
CA VAL A 19 23.58 4.88 -28.21
C VAL A 19 22.69 6.03 -28.69
N ALA A 20 21.52 5.74 -29.27
CA ALA A 20 20.37 6.65 -29.41
C ALA A 20 19.32 6.05 -30.36
N THR A 21 18.48 5.12 -29.89
CA THR A 21 17.19 4.79 -30.54
C THR A 21 16.26 4.11 -29.53
N SER A 22 15.75 4.85 -28.54
CA SER A 22 14.53 4.46 -27.81
C SER A 22 13.63 5.65 -27.44
N CYS A 23 13.99 6.87 -27.84
CA CYS A 23 13.21 8.08 -27.55
C CYS A 23 12.14 8.39 -28.61
N GLU A 24 12.26 7.82 -29.82
CA GLU A 24 11.30 8.07 -30.92
C GLU A 24 9.92 7.45 -30.66
N ASP A 25 9.88 6.24 -30.13
CA ASP A 25 8.64 5.48 -29.90
C ASP A 25 7.99 5.77 -28.53
N MET A 26 8.64 6.59 -27.70
CA MET A 26 8.24 6.89 -26.33
C MET A 26 7.10 7.91 -26.24
N LEU A 27 6.90 8.73 -27.27
CA LEU A 27 6.06 9.94 -27.19
C LEU A 27 5.15 10.17 -28.38
N SER A 28 5.20 9.37 -29.45
CA SER A 28 4.34 9.53 -30.63
C SER A 28 3.06 8.70 -30.50
N PRO A 29 1.90 9.29 -30.17
CA PRO A 29 0.64 8.61 -30.40
C PRO A 29 0.34 8.59 -31.90
N ASP A 30 0.02 7.42 -32.47
CA ASP A 30 -0.57 7.31 -33.81
C ASP A 30 -1.99 7.92 -33.78
N MET A 31 -2.09 9.24 -33.96
CA MET A 31 -3.36 9.96 -34.06
C MET A 31 -3.61 10.42 -35.49
N THR A 32 -3.75 9.47 -36.41
CA THR A 32 -4.34 9.74 -37.73
C THR A 32 -5.85 9.64 -37.63
N ASN A 33 -6.54 10.67 -37.14
CA ASN A 33 -7.93 11.01 -37.47
C ASN A 33 -8.36 12.32 -36.78
N ASN A 34 -8.05 13.46 -37.42
CA ASN A 34 -8.66 14.75 -37.09
C ASN A 34 -10.07 14.80 -37.71
N VAL A 35 -11.11 15.07 -36.91
CA VAL A 35 -12.45 15.41 -37.44
C VAL A 35 -13.01 16.64 -36.72
N ASP A 36 -13.46 17.60 -37.52
CA ASP A 36 -13.84 18.97 -37.17
C ASP A 36 -15.00 19.12 -36.14
N GLY A 37 -14.81 20.09 -35.24
CA GLY A 37 -15.74 21.20 -34.94
C GLY A 37 -17.05 20.94 -34.17
N GLY A 38 -17.64 19.75 -34.25
CA GLY A 38 -18.83 19.35 -33.47
C GLY A 38 -18.61 18.09 -32.62
N ALA A 39 -17.44 17.45 -32.80
CA ALA A 39 -17.01 16.21 -32.16
C ALA A 39 -16.24 16.41 -30.84
N ALA A 40 -15.89 17.65 -30.47
CA ALA A 40 -14.95 17.96 -29.38
C ALA A 40 -15.36 17.40 -28.00
N ILE A 41 -16.66 17.28 -27.72
CA ILE A 41 -17.17 16.77 -26.43
C ILE A 41 -17.02 15.24 -26.33
N THR A 42 -17.43 14.52 -27.37
CA THR A 42 -17.30 13.05 -27.43
C THR A 42 -15.82 12.66 -27.54
N ASP A 43 -15.04 13.43 -28.29
CA ASP A 43 -13.59 13.26 -28.47
C ASP A 43 -12.82 13.38 -27.15
N THR A 44 -13.21 14.30 -26.26
CA THR A 44 -12.55 14.49 -24.96
C THR A 44 -12.77 13.31 -24.00
N VAL A 45 -13.96 12.71 -23.99
CA VAL A 45 -14.22 11.50 -23.19
C VAL A 45 -13.46 10.30 -23.74
N TYR A 46 -13.35 10.15 -25.07
CA TYR A 46 -12.50 9.11 -25.67
C TYR A 46 -11.02 9.31 -25.33
N ASN A 47 -10.53 10.55 -25.35
CA ASN A 47 -9.17 10.88 -24.91
C ASN A 47 -8.93 10.49 -23.44
N PHE A 48 -9.91 10.74 -22.56
CA PHE A 48 -9.84 10.29 -21.17
C PHE A 48 -9.76 8.76 -21.03
N HIS A 49 -10.59 8.01 -21.78
CA HIS A 49 -10.50 6.55 -21.80
C HIS A 49 -9.18 6.05 -22.41
N GLY A 50 -8.61 6.78 -23.37
CA GLY A 50 -7.27 6.54 -23.91
C GLY A 50 -6.18 6.65 -22.85
N ILE A 51 -6.28 7.64 -21.95
CA ILE A 51 -5.39 7.78 -20.80
C ILE A 51 -5.53 6.59 -19.86
N LEU A 52 -6.76 6.20 -19.50
CA LEU A 52 -7.02 5.02 -18.65
C LEU A 52 -6.45 3.75 -19.27
N LYS A 53 -6.57 3.58 -20.60
CA LYS A 53 -5.95 2.47 -21.32
C LYS A 53 -4.42 2.49 -21.17
N SER A 54 -3.79 3.65 -21.31
CA SER A 54 -2.34 3.76 -21.17
C SER A 54 -1.85 3.55 -19.73
N VAL A 55 -2.70 3.81 -18.73
CA VAL A 55 -2.42 3.43 -17.33
C VAL A 55 -2.33 1.90 -17.16
N GLN A 56 -3.06 1.11 -17.97
CA GLN A 56 -2.95 -0.35 -17.97
C GLN A 56 -1.53 -0.81 -18.34
N ASP A 57 -0.84 -0.10 -19.23
CA ASP A 57 0.53 -0.43 -19.68
C ASP A 57 1.57 -0.38 -18.54
N ILE A 58 1.28 0.30 -17.43
CA ILE A 58 2.19 0.45 -16.28
C ILE A 58 1.68 -0.20 -14.98
N ALA A 59 0.48 -0.77 -15.00
CA ALA A 59 -0.21 -1.29 -13.82
C ALA A 59 0.57 -2.45 -13.19
N GLU A 60 0.80 -3.50 -13.97
CA GLU A 60 1.51 -4.72 -13.54
C GLU A 60 2.95 -4.44 -13.13
N ARG A 61 3.62 -3.57 -13.89
CA ARG A 61 4.97 -3.11 -13.59
C ARG A 61 5.06 -2.46 -12.22
N THR A 62 4.07 -1.67 -11.82
CA THR A 62 4.05 -1.01 -10.50
C THR A 62 4.01 -2.04 -9.38
N VAL A 63 3.22 -3.12 -9.55
CA VAL A 63 3.18 -4.24 -8.60
C VAL A 63 4.54 -4.95 -8.53
N ILE A 64 5.07 -5.36 -9.69
CA ILE A 64 6.29 -6.17 -9.77
C ILE A 64 7.49 -5.40 -9.20
N LEU A 65 7.69 -4.13 -9.61
CA LEU A 65 8.80 -3.32 -9.12
C LEU A 65 8.66 -3.00 -7.62
N GLY A 66 7.43 -2.84 -7.13
CA GLY A 66 7.13 -2.57 -5.73
C GLY A 66 7.44 -3.75 -4.80
N GLU A 67 7.36 -4.98 -5.30
CA GLU A 67 7.53 -6.20 -4.49
C GLU A 67 8.87 -6.89 -4.70
N ALA A 68 9.34 -7.01 -5.95
CA ALA A 68 10.59 -7.69 -6.29
C ALA A 68 11.82 -7.08 -5.59
N ARG A 69 11.77 -5.76 -5.35
CA ARG A 69 12.83 -5.00 -4.71
C ARG A 69 12.69 -4.94 -3.19
N GLY A 70 11.53 -5.33 -2.67
CA GLY A 70 11.24 -5.35 -1.23
C GLY A 70 11.87 -6.54 -0.50
N ASP A 71 11.50 -6.68 0.77
CA ASP A 71 11.89 -7.77 1.68
C ASP A 71 10.85 -8.90 1.75
N LEU A 72 9.67 -8.75 1.14
CA LEU A 72 8.59 -9.75 1.20
C LEU A 72 8.71 -10.84 0.13
N THR A 73 9.47 -10.59 -0.92
CA THR A 73 9.71 -11.58 -1.99
C THR A 73 11.18 -12.00 -2.03
N SER A 74 11.41 -13.18 -2.57
CA SER A 74 12.72 -13.69 -2.95
C SER A 74 12.67 -14.28 -4.35
N THR A 75 13.82 -14.48 -4.98
CA THR A 75 13.91 -15.06 -6.32
C THR A 75 13.74 -16.58 -6.25
N GLY A 76 12.81 -17.12 -7.05
CA GLY A 76 12.63 -18.56 -7.22
C GLY A 76 13.67 -19.19 -8.14
N LEU A 77 13.61 -20.52 -8.28
CA LEU A 77 14.56 -21.31 -9.07
C LEU A 77 14.53 -20.99 -10.57
N TYR A 78 13.34 -20.64 -11.10
CA TYR A 78 13.11 -20.38 -12.53
C TYR A 78 12.97 -18.88 -12.84
N VAL A 79 13.54 -18.02 -11.99
CA VAL A 79 13.56 -16.58 -12.19
C VAL A 79 14.24 -16.20 -13.52
N SER A 80 13.62 -15.30 -14.29
CA SER A 80 14.28 -14.75 -15.47
C SER A 80 15.41 -13.80 -15.09
N ASP A 81 16.41 -13.65 -15.96
CA ASP A 81 17.53 -12.73 -15.74
C ASP A 81 17.03 -11.30 -15.41
N SER A 82 16.01 -10.82 -16.12
CA SER A 82 15.44 -9.48 -15.89
C SER A 82 14.84 -9.28 -14.50
N VAL A 83 14.10 -10.27 -13.99
CA VAL A 83 13.51 -10.21 -12.65
C VAL A 83 14.60 -10.40 -11.58
N TYR A 84 15.57 -11.28 -11.84
CA TYR A 84 16.71 -11.52 -10.96
C TYR A 84 17.57 -10.26 -10.79
N GLU A 85 17.86 -9.55 -11.88
CA GLU A 85 18.62 -8.30 -11.86
C GLU A 85 17.93 -7.24 -11.01
N ILE A 86 16.62 -7.07 -11.18
CA ILE A 86 15.81 -6.13 -10.39
C ILE A 86 15.80 -6.52 -8.91
N ALA A 87 15.52 -7.79 -8.60
CA ALA A 87 15.38 -8.28 -7.24
C ALA A 87 16.72 -8.28 -6.47
N ASN A 88 17.85 -8.39 -7.16
CA ASN A 88 19.20 -8.42 -6.58
C ASN A 88 20.02 -7.16 -6.87
N TYR A 89 19.36 -6.08 -7.29
CA TYR A 89 19.97 -4.76 -7.49
C TYR A 89 21.19 -4.79 -8.43
N GLN A 90 21.15 -5.66 -9.44
CA GLN A 90 22.19 -5.71 -10.46
C GLN A 90 21.98 -4.57 -11.47
N PRO A 91 23.06 -3.97 -11.99
CA PRO A 91 22.95 -2.93 -13.00
C PRO A 91 22.29 -3.48 -14.28
N ALA A 92 21.11 -2.96 -14.60
CA ALA A 92 20.39 -3.25 -15.83
C ALA A 92 20.10 -1.93 -16.58
N ALA A 93 20.31 -1.93 -17.90
CA ALA A 93 20.06 -0.75 -18.72
C ALA A 93 18.55 -0.48 -18.86
N ASN A 94 18.16 0.79 -18.94
CA ASN A 94 16.76 1.17 -19.21
C ASN A 94 16.24 0.54 -20.51
N GLY A 95 15.02 0.00 -20.47
CA GLY A 95 14.40 -0.70 -21.60
C GLY A 95 15.02 -2.06 -21.95
N SER A 96 15.98 -2.58 -21.15
CA SER A 96 16.51 -3.94 -21.36
C SER A 96 15.45 -5.02 -21.17
N SER A 97 14.40 -4.71 -20.42
CA SER A 97 13.19 -5.52 -20.27
C SER A 97 11.96 -4.62 -20.24
N GLY A 98 10.79 -5.20 -20.50
CA GLY A 98 9.50 -4.51 -20.37
C GLY A 98 9.23 -3.99 -18.95
N LEU A 99 9.93 -4.48 -17.93
CA LEU A 99 9.81 -3.98 -16.55
C LEU A 99 10.61 -2.68 -16.32
N LEU A 100 11.64 -2.44 -17.13
CA LEU A 100 12.54 -1.29 -17.03
C LEU A 100 12.28 -0.24 -18.09
N ASP A 101 11.14 -0.30 -18.77
CA ASP A 101 10.82 0.64 -19.84
C ASP A 101 10.13 1.90 -19.29
N ARG A 102 10.93 2.92 -18.99
CA ARG A 102 10.44 4.22 -18.52
C ARG A 102 9.47 4.92 -19.49
N SER A 103 9.49 4.57 -20.78
CA SER A 103 8.72 5.26 -21.82
C SER A 103 7.21 5.19 -21.60
N ALA A 104 6.71 4.05 -21.14
CA ALA A 104 5.29 3.84 -20.88
C ALA A 104 4.71 4.85 -19.87
N TYR A 105 5.47 5.27 -18.86
CA TYR A 105 5.01 6.27 -17.90
C TYR A 105 4.89 7.66 -18.56
N TYR A 106 5.86 8.04 -19.39
CA TYR A 106 5.81 9.32 -20.11
C TYR A 106 4.76 9.34 -21.21
N LYS A 107 4.44 8.19 -21.80
CA LYS A 107 3.30 8.06 -22.70
C LYS A 107 2.00 8.46 -22.00
N VAL A 108 1.77 8.01 -20.76
CA VAL A 108 0.59 8.44 -19.97
C VAL A 108 0.63 9.94 -19.69
N ILE A 109 1.76 10.45 -19.21
CA ILE A 109 1.94 11.89 -18.92
C ILE A 109 1.67 12.74 -20.17
N ASN A 110 2.21 12.35 -21.33
CA ASN A 110 2.06 13.09 -22.57
C ASN A 110 0.60 13.07 -23.04
N GLN A 111 -0.12 11.96 -22.89
CA GLN A 111 -1.56 11.92 -23.17
C GLN A 111 -2.36 12.84 -22.25
N CYS A 112 -2.01 12.93 -20.96
CA CYS A 112 -2.60 13.90 -20.05
C CYS A 112 -2.32 15.35 -20.52
N ASN A 113 -1.09 15.65 -20.93
CA ASN A 113 -0.73 16.99 -21.42
C ASN A 113 -1.51 17.34 -22.71
N PHE A 114 -1.63 16.39 -23.64
CA PHE A 114 -2.48 16.54 -24.83
C PHE A 114 -3.95 16.77 -24.51
N TYR A 115 -4.46 16.13 -23.45
CA TYR A 115 -5.81 16.36 -22.96
C TYR A 115 -5.97 17.80 -22.45
N PHE A 116 -5.03 18.27 -21.61
CA PHE A 116 -5.07 19.63 -21.07
C PHE A 116 -4.98 20.72 -22.15
N ALA A 117 -4.23 20.48 -23.22
CA ALA A 117 -4.13 21.42 -24.33
C ALA A 117 -5.44 21.58 -25.14
N ARG A 118 -6.40 20.66 -24.99
CA ARG A 118 -7.64 20.62 -25.80
C ARG A 118 -8.92 20.81 -24.99
N VAL A 119 -8.91 20.47 -23.70
CA VAL A 119 -10.11 20.52 -22.84
C VAL A 119 -10.57 21.96 -22.59
N ASP A 120 -11.86 22.21 -22.77
CA ASP A 120 -12.50 23.48 -22.39
C ASP A 120 -13.20 23.34 -21.02
N THR A 121 -12.54 23.81 -19.96
CA THR A 121 -13.08 23.77 -18.59
C THR A 121 -14.20 24.79 -18.32
N ASN A 122 -14.47 25.69 -19.28
CA ASN A 122 -15.56 26.66 -19.21
C ASN A 122 -16.80 26.20 -20.00
N ALA A 123 -16.72 25.06 -20.68
CA ALA A 123 -17.85 24.49 -21.39
C ALA A 123 -18.99 24.14 -20.41
N LEU A 124 -20.19 24.61 -20.74
CA LEU A 124 -21.40 24.46 -19.92
C LEU A 124 -22.40 23.54 -20.61
N MET A 125 -22.99 22.64 -19.83
CA MET A 125 -24.16 21.85 -20.23
C MET A 125 -25.14 21.85 -19.06
N ASN A 126 -26.37 22.31 -19.29
CA ASN A 126 -27.39 22.48 -18.26
C ASN A 126 -26.87 23.26 -17.03
N ASP A 127 -26.26 24.43 -17.26
CA ASP A 127 -25.67 25.31 -16.23
C ASP A 127 -24.59 24.67 -15.34
N THR A 128 -24.04 23.52 -15.76
CA THR A 128 -22.95 22.82 -15.06
C THR A 128 -21.71 22.74 -15.94
N TYR A 129 -20.54 23.04 -15.36
CA TYR A 129 -19.25 22.88 -16.03
C TYR A 129 -18.87 21.40 -16.09
N TYR A 130 -19.30 20.74 -17.15
CA TYR A 130 -19.28 19.28 -17.21
C TYR A 130 -17.88 18.69 -17.38
N MET A 131 -16.89 19.42 -17.91
CA MET A 131 -15.51 18.95 -18.13
C MET A 131 -14.57 19.08 -16.92
N ARG A 132 -15.01 19.75 -15.84
CA ARG A 132 -14.15 19.99 -14.68
C ARG A 132 -13.88 18.71 -13.88
N ARG A 133 -14.78 17.73 -13.93
CA ARG A 133 -14.60 16.42 -13.28
C ARG A 133 -13.50 15.61 -13.96
N GLU A 134 -13.54 15.52 -15.28
CA GLU A 134 -12.56 14.81 -16.08
C GLU A 134 -11.20 15.50 -16.03
N TYR A 135 -11.15 16.83 -16.13
CA TYR A 135 -9.92 17.59 -15.92
C TYR A 135 -9.27 17.25 -14.57
N ALA A 136 -10.06 17.26 -13.50
CA ALA A 136 -9.56 16.94 -12.16
C ALA A 136 -8.99 15.52 -12.11
N GLN A 137 -9.69 14.54 -12.69
CA GLN A 137 -9.20 13.15 -12.75
C GLN A 137 -7.92 12.98 -13.57
N VAL A 138 -7.81 13.65 -14.72
CA VAL A 138 -6.59 13.59 -15.54
C VAL A 138 -5.40 14.17 -14.76
N GLN A 139 -5.62 15.22 -13.96
CA GLN A 139 -4.59 15.78 -13.08
C GLN A 139 -4.18 14.80 -11.97
N MET A 140 -5.15 14.13 -11.32
CA MET A 140 -4.86 13.11 -10.30
C MET A 140 -4.11 11.91 -10.87
N ILE A 141 -4.49 11.43 -12.06
CA ILE A 141 -3.76 10.37 -12.77
C ILE A 141 -2.33 10.81 -13.07
N ARG A 142 -2.13 12.00 -13.66
CA ARG A 142 -0.79 12.51 -13.99
C ARG A 142 0.09 12.63 -12.73
N ALA A 143 -0.48 13.13 -11.64
CA ALA A 143 0.22 13.24 -10.36
C ALA A 143 0.63 11.87 -9.80
N TRP A 144 -0.27 10.89 -9.82
CA TRP A 144 0.02 9.51 -9.41
C TRP A 144 1.11 8.87 -10.27
N VAL A 145 1.05 9.04 -11.60
CA VAL A 145 2.08 8.52 -12.53
C VAL A 145 3.45 9.14 -12.25
N TYR A 146 3.53 10.45 -12.01
CA TYR A 146 4.78 11.08 -11.62
C TYR A 146 5.32 10.55 -10.29
N MET A 147 4.45 10.29 -9.31
CA MET A 147 4.85 9.69 -8.04
C MET A 147 5.46 8.30 -8.25
N GLN A 148 4.84 7.45 -9.08
CA GLN A 148 5.41 6.13 -9.43
C GLN A 148 6.76 6.26 -10.14
N LEU A 149 6.89 7.23 -11.04
CA LEU A 149 8.12 7.50 -11.78
C LEU A 149 9.26 7.94 -10.85
N VAL A 150 8.99 8.90 -9.96
CA VAL A 150 9.95 9.41 -8.97
C VAL A 150 10.33 8.32 -7.97
N GLN A 151 9.39 7.49 -7.53
CA GLN A 151 9.66 6.37 -6.64
C GLN A 151 10.66 5.38 -7.24
N ASN A 152 10.48 5.05 -8.53
CA ASN A 152 11.31 4.06 -9.20
C ASN A 152 12.66 4.60 -9.66
N TYR A 153 12.72 5.83 -10.17
CA TYR A 153 13.91 6.40 -10.84
C TYR A 153 14.57 7.57 -10.07
N GLY A 154 13.97 8.02 -8.96
CA GLY A 154 14.53 9.03 -8.05
C GLY A 154 14.42 10.47 -8.56
N SER A 155 15.06 10.77 -9.69
CA SER A 155 15.09 12.11 -10.30
C SER A 155 14.74 12.04 -11.78
N VAL A 156 13.66 12.70 -12.17
CA VAL A 156 13.05 12.53 -13.50
C VAL A 156 12.62 13.86 -14.09
N PRO A 157 12.85 14.14 -15.38
CA PRO A 157 12.32 15.35 -16.03
C PRO A 157 10.79 15.50 -15.87
N PHE A 158 10.37 16.72 -15.53
CA PHE A 158 9.00 17.14 -15.28
C PHE A 158 8.47 17.91 -16.49
N ILE A 159 7.55 17.27 -17.22
CA ILE A 159 6.95 17.76 -18.46
C ILE A 159 5.47 18.07 -18.24
N THR A 160 5.07 19.31 -18.53
CA THR A 160 3.67 19.77 -18.41
C THR A 160 3.04 20.06 -19.77
N GLU A 161 3.86 20.36 -20.78
CA GLU A 161 3.41 20.65 -22.14
C GLU A 161 3.35 19.38 -23.00
N PRO A 162 2.46 19.34 -24.02
CA PRO A 162 2.44 18.25 -24.99
C PRO A 162 3.74 18.18 -25.78
N VAL A 163 4.27 16.97 -25.95
CA VAL A 163 5.43 16.69 -26.79
C VAL A 163 4.95 15.99 -28.06
N ASP A 164 5.09 16.66 -29.20
CA ASP A 164 4.60 16.23 -30.50
C ASP A 164 5.65 15.50 -31.37
N ASN A 165 6.93 15.52 -30.96
CA ASN A 165 8.01 14.79 -31.61
C ASN A 165 9.18 14.51 -30.64
N ALA A 166 10.01 13.52 -30.97
CA ALA A 166 11.10 13.05 -30.11
C ALA A 166 12.32 13.97 -30.02
N ASN A 167 12.41 15.01 -30.86
CA ASN A 167 13.60 15.88 -30.99
C ASN A 167 13.54 17.16 -30.15
N THR A 168 12.64 17.24 -29.17
CA THR A 168 12.42 18.47 -28.39
C THR A 168 13.48 18.73 -27.31
N GLY A 169 14.36 17.77 -27.00
CA GLY A 169 15.50 17.95 -26.07
C GLY A 169 15.11 18.11 -24.59
N TRP A 170 13.83 17.88 -24.26
CA TRP A 170 13.25 18.08 -22.93
C TRP A 170 13.94 17.29 -21.82
N GLU A 171 14.55 16.14 -22.11
CA GLU A 171 15.26 15.34 -21.11
C GLU A 171 16.38 16.12 -20.41
N ASN A 172 16.97 17.09 -21.11
CA ASN A 172 18.07 17.91 -20.63
C ASN A 172 17.64 19.33 -20.22
N THR A 173 16.47 19.80 -20.66
CA THR A 173 16.01 21.18 -20.42
C THR A 173 14.89 21.28 -19.38
N ALA A 174 14.11 20.22 -19.19
CA ALA A 174 12.99 20.22 -18.25
C ALA A 174 13.49 20.23 -16.79
N PRO A 175 12.77 20.91 -15.88
CA PRO A 175 12.99 20.79 -14.44
C PRO A 175 12.97 19.32 -14.01
N LYS A 176 13.81 18.93 -13.04
CA LYS A 176 13.80 17.56 -12.51
C LYS A 176 12.85 17.47 -11.32
N ALA A 177 11.85 16.60 -11.42
CA ALA A 177 11.04 16.15 -10.31
C ALA A 177 11.81 15.11 -9.48
N THR A 178 11.77 15.31 -8.17
CA THR A 178 12.34 14.44 -7.14
C THR A 178 11.30 14.27 -6.04
N ARG A 179 11.53 13.34 -5.11
CA ARG A 179 10.63 13.10 -3.98
C ARG A 179 10.34 14.39 -3.18
N SER A 180 11.34 15.25 -3.00
CA SER A 180 11.24 16.46 -2.18
C SER A 180 10.57 17.67 -2.85
N ASN A 181 10.50 17.72 -4.19
CA ASN A 181 9.94 18.85 -4.92
C ASN A 181 8.69 18.51 -5.76
N LEU A 182 8.36 17.23 -5.93
CA LEU A 182 7.28 16.79 -6.81
C LEU A 182 5.95 17.46 -6.48
N LEU A 183 5.54 17.46 -5.20
CA LEU A 183 4.31 18.11 -4.78
C LEU A 183 4.29 19.60 -5.14
N SER A 184 5.39 20.32 -4.88
CA SER A 184 5.50 21.74 -5.21
C SER A 184 5.40 22.00 -6.72
N LEU A 185 6.01 21.13 -7.55
CA LEU A 185 5.91 21.22 -9.00
C LEU A 185 4.47 20.97 -9.49
N LEU A 186 3.80 19.94 -8.98
CA LEU A 186 2.42 19.64 -9.35
C LEU A 186 1.43 20.73 -8.89
N LEU A 187 1.61 21.28 -7.68
CA LEU A 187 0.81 22.41 -7.19
C LEU A 187 0.98 23.65 -8.06
N SER A 188 2.20 23.91 -8.55
CA SER A 188 2.45 25.00 -9.50
C SER A 188 1.79 24.78 -10.86
N ASP A 189 1.42 23.54 -11.19
CA ASP A 189 0.72 23.16 -12.40
C ASP A 189 -0.71 22.65 -12.13
N ASN A 190 -1.50 23.52 -11.47
CA ASN A 190 -2.96 23.41 -11.34
C ASN A 190 -3.51 22.22 -10.52
N LEU A 191 -2.66 21.47 -9.79
CA LEU A 191 -3.13 20.36 -8.95
C LEU A 191 -4.13 20.80 -7.86
N GLU A 192 -3.87 21.93 -7.21
CA GLU A 192 -4.78 22.50 -6.18
C GLU A 192 -6.16 22.85 -6.76
N GLN A 193 -6.19 23.39 -7.97
CA GLN A 193 -7.45 23.70 -8.64
C GLN A 193 -8.22 22.43 -9.04
N ALA A 194 -7.50 21.38 -9.46
CA ALA A 194 -8.06 20.07 -9.74
C ALA A 194 -8.65 19.43 -8.47
N TYR A 195 -7.96 19.52 -7.34
CA TYR A 195 -8.48 19.07 -6.04
C TYR A 195 -9.83 19.73 -5.73
N ARG A 196 -9.89 21.07 -5.78
CA ARG A 196 -11.12 21.83 -5.50
C ARG A 196 -12.28 21.48 -6.43
N TRP A 197 -11.98 21.18 -7.71
CA TRP A 197 -13.01 20.73 -8.63
C TRP A 197 -13.47 19.30 -8.35
N SER A 198 -12.55 18.41 -7.96
CA SER A 198 -12.92 17.05 -7.55
C SER A 198 -13.81 17.07 -6.31
N ASP A 199 -13.48 17.88 -5.31
CA ASP A 199 -14.27 18.06 -4.09
C ASP A 199 -15.67 18.61 -4.41
N HIS A 200 -15.74 19.69 -5.20
CA HIS A 200 -17.01 20.33 -5.52
C HIS A 200 -17.91 19.51 -6.46
N TYR A 201 -17.33 18.86 -7.48
CA TYR A 201 -18.10 18.18 -8.52
C TYR A 201 -18.18 16.66 -8.35
N GLY A 202 -17.29 16.04 -7.57
CA GLY A 202 -17.17 14.59 -7.42
C GLY A 202 -16.49 13.89 -8.60
N LEU A 203 -16.43 12.56 -8.53
CA LEU A 203 -15.83 11.71 -9.57
C LEU A 203 -16.71 11.63 -10.84
N PRO A 204 -16.10 11.57 -12.05
CA PRO A 204 -16.80 11.14 -13.25
C PRO A 204 -17.47 9.79 -13.05
N SER A 205 -18.62 9.61 -13.70
CA SER A 205 -19.40 8.37 -13.64
C SER A 205 -19.84 7.96 -15.03
N TYR A 206 -19.33 6.82 -15.49
CA TYR A 206 -19.65 6.21 -16.78
C TYR A 206 -20.35 4.86 -16.58
N ARG A 207 -20.71 4.19 -17.68
CA ARG A 207 -21.20 2.80 -17.61
C ARG A 207 -20.10 1.88 -17.09
N SER A 208 -20.49 0.82 -16.39
CA SER A 208 -19.54 -0.20 -15.94
C SER A 208 -18.81 -0.83 -17.12
N TYR A 209 -17.52 -1.13 -16.93
CA TYR A 209 -16.69 -1.80 -17.92
C TYR A 209 -16.89 -3.30 -17.84
N ASN A 210 -17.15 -3.93 -18.98
CA ASN A 210 -17.29 -5.38 -19.06
C ASN A 210 -15.90 -6.03 -19.07
N THR A 211 -15.70 -7.06 -18.24
CA THR A 211 -14.46 -7.86 -18.29
C THR A 211 -14.46 -8.84 -19.46
N TYR A 212 -15.61 -9.04 -20.11
CA TYR A 212 -15.86 -10.04 -21.15
C TYR A 212 -15.55 -11.47 -20.71
N ASN A 213 -15.55 -11.73 -19.39
CA ASN A 213 -15.38 -13.07 -18.87
C ASN A 213 -16.67 -13.92 -19.07
N ALA A 214 -16.58 -15.23 -18.86
CA ALA A 214 -17.72 -16.15 -19.04
C ALA A 214 -18.95 -15.83 -18.16
N THR A 215 -18.77 -15.10 -17.05
CA THR A 215 -19.87 -14.66 -16.17
C THR A 215 -20.35 -13.24 -16.48
N ASN A 216 -19.82 -12.61 -17.52
CA ASN A 216 -20.10 -11.24 -17.96
C ASN A 216 -19.99 -10.22 -16.82
N THR A 217 -18.98 -10.40 -15.96
CA THR A 217 -18.76 -9.56 -14.78
C THR A 217 -18.37 -8.16 -15.21
N THR A 218 -18.91 -7.15 -14.55
CA THR A 218 -18.64 -5.74 -14.83
C THR A 218 -17.94 -5.05 -13.66
N ILE A 219 -17.08 -4.08 -13.99
CA ILE A 219 -16.37 -3.22 -13.04
C ILE A 219 -17.00 -1.84 -13.10
N ASN A 220 -17.41 -1.30 -11.96
CA ASN A 220 -17.96 0.05 -11.90
C ASN A 220 -16.90 1.07 -12.35
N SER A 221 -17.24 1.94 -13.30
CA SER A 221 -16.30 2.94 -13.83
C SER A 221 -15.72 3.86 -12.77
N GLN A 222 -16.46 4.17 -11.69
CA GLN A 222 -15.97 5.00 -10.59
C GLN A 222 -14.82 4.34 -9.81
N LEU A 223 -14.72 3.01 -9.82
CA LEU A 223 -13.57 2.29 -9.24
C LEU A 223 -12.31 2.46 -10.11
N CYS A 224 -12.43 2.94 -11.34
CA CYS A 224 -11.27 3.21 -12.21
C CYS A 224 -10.79 4.67 -12.12
N MET A 225 -11.34 5.44 -11.17
CA MET A 225 -10.98 6.84 -10.92
C MET A 225 -10.02 6.94 -9.73
N PHE A 226 -9.28 8.03 -9.65
CA PHE A 226 -8.30 8.32 -8.60
C PHE A 226 -8.87 9.39 -7.68
N PRO A 227 -9.33 9.03 -6.46
CA PRO A 227 -9.87 10.00 -5.52
C PRO A 227 -8.84 11.07 -5.16
N ALA A 228 -9.24 12.33 -5.24
CA ALA A 228 -8.33 13.45 -5.08
C ALA A 228 -7.72 13.50 -3.68
N ASP A 229 -8.49 13.23 -2.62
CA ASP A 229 -7.97 13.16 -1.26
C ASP A 229 -6.87 12.09 -1.12
N LEU A 230 -7.06 10.90 -1.70
CA LEU A 230 -6.06 9.83 -1.59
C LEU A 230 -4.76 10.18 -2.33
N VAL A 231 -4.86 10.74 -3.53
CA VAL A 231 -3.66 11.16 -4.29
C VAL A 231 -2.97 12.33 -3.58
N MET A 232 -3.71 13.28 -3.03
CA MET A 232 -3.13 14.39 -2.25
C MET A 232 -2.47 13.89 -0.96
N GLY A 233 -3.15 13.01 -0.21
CA GLY A 233 -2.61 12.38 0.99
C GLY A 233 -1.32 11.61 0.72
N ASP A 234 -1.27 10.86 -0.39
CA ASP A 234 -0.07 10.17 -0.85
C ASP A 234 1.06 11.14 -1.19
N LEU A 235 0.79 12.23 -1.93
CA LEU A 235 1.82 13.20 -2.32
C LEU A 235 2.42 13.93 -1.11
N TYR A 236 1.58 14.34 -0.15
CA TYR A 236 2.05 14.94 1.09
C TYR A 236 2.85 13.93 1.92
N LEU A 237 2.38 12.68 2.02
CA LEU A 237 3.11 11.64 2.76
C LEU A 237 4.43 11.27 2.09
N PHE A 238 4.47 11.21 0.75
CA PHE A 238 5.61 10.81 -0.07
C PHE A 238 6.78 11.80 0.00
N GLY A 239 6.49 13.10 -0.04
CA GLY A 239 7.48 14.17 -0.11
C GLY A 239 7.57 15.07 1.13
N ALA A 240 6.99 14.65 2.26
CA ALA A 240 6.88 15.44 3.49
C ALA A 240 8.23 15.99 3.95
N LYS A 241 8.25 17.28 4.29
CA LYS A 241 9.44 18.00 4.76
C LYS A 241 9.45 18.18 6.27
N ASP A 242 8.26 18.31 6.86
CA ASP A 242 8.08 18.56 8.28
C ASP A 242 6.76 17.97 8.80
N SER A 243 6.49 18.19 10.09
CA SER A 243 5.28 17.70 10.76
C SER A 243 3.98 18.26 10.19
N MET A 244 3.99 19.44 9.57
CA MET A 244 2.79 20.05 8.99
C MET A 244 2.36 19.31 7.72
N ASP A 245 3.31 18.85 6.91
CA ASP A 245 2.99 18.02 5.73
C ASP A 245 2.33 16.69 6.16
N TYR A 246 2.75 16.09 7.27
CA TYR A 246 2.08 14.90 7.81
C TYR A 246 0.69 15.20 8.36
N VAL A 247 0.48 16.37 8.94
CA VAL A 247 -0.87 16.84 9.31
C VAL A 247 -1.76 16.98 8.07
N GLN A 248 -1.26 17.57 6.98
CA GLN A 248 -2.01 17.66 5.72
C GLN A 248 -2.32 16.28 5.14
N ALA A 249 -1.34 15.37 5.13
CA ALA A 249 -1.57 14.00 4.69
C ALA A 249 -2.68 13.32 5.53
N ALA A 250 -2.62 13.46 6.86
CA ALA A 250 -3.63 12.93 7.76
C ALA A 250 -5.01 13.55 7.50
N THR A 251 -5.10 14.86 7.23
CA THR A 251 -6.35 15.54 6.86
C THR A 251 -6.99 14.92 5.63
N TYR A 252 -6.23 14.70 4.55
CA TYR A 252 -6.81 14.13 3.33
C TYR A 252 -7.32 12.70 3.53
N TYR A 253 -6.54 11.82 4.19
CA TYR A 253 -7.02 10.47 4.48
C TYR A 253 -8.23 10.47 5.41
N TYR A 254 -8.21 11.33 6.43
CA TYR A 254 -9.31 11.51 7.37
C TYR A 254 -10.59 11.91 6.64
N ASN A 255 -10.55 12.96 5.81
CA ASN A 255 -11.69 13.41 5.02
C ASN A 255 -12.24 12.28 4.14
N TYR A 256 -11.35 11.55 3.46
CA TYR A 256 -11.78 10.44 2.62
C TYR A 256 -12.46 9.32 3.41
N ILE A 257 -11.92 8.96 4.59
CA ILE A 257 -12.49 7.96 5.48
C ILE A 257 -13.88 8.40 5.97
N THR A 258 -14.03 9.65 6.43
CA THR A 258 -15.29 10.15 7.00
C THR A 258 -16.36 10.37 5.93
N ASP A 259 -15.99 10.94 4.79
CA ASP A 259 -16.94 11.28 3.72
C ASP A 259 -17.50 10.05 3.00
N ASN A 260 -16.76 8.93 3.05
CA ASN A 260 -17.14 7.66 2.45
C ASN A 260 -17.54 6.58 3.49
N ASP A 261 -17.58 6.93 4.78
CA ASP A 261 -17.90 6.00 5.89
C ASP A 261 -17.11 4.67 5.81
N LEU A 262 -15.81 4.78 5.57
CA LEU A 262 -14.96 3.61 5.32
C LEU A 262 -14.73 2.84 6.61
N ALA A 263 -15.22 1.61 6.74
CA ALA A 263 -15.03 0.79 7.94
C ALA A 263 -14.20 -0.48 7.68
N ILE A 264 -13.32 -0.82 8.62
CA ILE A 264 -12.65 -2.13 8.68
C ILE A 264 -13.49 -3.08 9.52
N THR A 265 -14.15 -4.07 8.90
CA THR A 265 -15.15 -4.91 9.58
C THR A 265 -14.66 -6.34 9.83
N ARG A 266 -15.00 -6.89 11.00
CA ARG A 266 -14.66 -8.28 11.40
C ARG A 266 -15.18 -9.37 10.46
N SER A 267 -16.23 -9.10 9.69
CA SER A 267 -16.77 -10.01 8.67
C SER A 267 -15.75 -10.41 7.59
N ARG A 268 -14.62 -9.69 7.50
CA ARG A 268 -13.57 -9.89 6.50
C ARG A 268 -12.24 -10.34 7.12
N ALA A 269 -12.26 -10.78 8.37
CA ALA A 269 -11.08 -11.34 9.02
C ALA A 269 -10.74 -12.74 8.47
N ALA A 270 -9.45 -13.04 8.45
CA ALA A 270 -8.91 -14.39 8.43
C ALA A 270 -8.85 -14.90 9.87
N THR A 271 -9.33 -16.11 10.11
CA THR A 271 -9.42 -16.68 11.46
C THR A 271 -8.76 -18.05 11.56
N PHE A 272 -8.54 -18.53 12.78
CA PHE A 272 -8.21 -19.93 13.05
C PHE A 272 -9.35 -20.65 13.76
N ASP A 273 -9.65 -21.85 13.30
CA ASP A 273 -10.50 -22.81 13.99
C ASP A 273 -9.62 -23.78 14.81
N VAL A 274 -9.99 -24.00 16.08
CA VAL A 274 -9.30 -24.96 16.96
C VAL A 274 -9.93 -26.35 16.81
N PHE A 275 -9.10 -27.36 16.56
CA PHE A 275 -9.52 -28.76 16.55
C PHE A 275 -8.55 -29.65 17.32
N SER A 276 -9.08 -30.72 17.92
CA SER A 276 -8.25 -31.75 18.59
C SER A 276 -7.95 -32.89 17.63
N GLN A 277 -6.69 -33.32 17.60
CA GLN A 277 -6.25 -34.52 16.86
C GLN A 277 -6.16 -35.76 17.76
N GLY A 278 -6.76 -35.75 18.96
CA GLY A 278 -6.65 -36.83 19.93
C GLY A 278 -5.33 -36.85 20.71
N THR A 279 -4.57 -35.74 20.64
CA THR A 279 -3.38 -35.41 21.44
C THR A 279 -3.73 -34.29 22.44
N ASP A 280 -2.86 -34.09 23.45
CA ASP A 280 -2.98 -32.95 24.39
C ASP A 280 -2.63 -31.61 23.71
N GLU A 281 -1.95 -31.64 22.56
CA GLU A 281 -1.65 -30.45 21.74
C GLU A 281 -2.85 -30.04 20.88
N GLU A 282 -3.21 -28.76 20.94
CA GLU A 282 -4.21 -28.16 20.07
C GLU A 282 -3.66 -27.94 18.65
N SER A 283 -4.53 -28.03 17.65
CA SER A 283 -4.19 -27.74 16.26
C SER A 283 -5.13 -26.69 15.68
N TYR A 284 -4.58 -25.86 14.82
CA TYR A 284 -5.27 -24.72 14.23
C TYR A 284 -5.45 -24.91 12.72
N ARG A 285 -6.63 -24.55 12.21
CA ARG A 285 -6.92 -24.52 10.78
C ARG A 285 -7.34 -23.12 10.40
N SER A 286 -6.64 -22.49 9.47
CA SER A 286 -7.02 -21.17 8.98
C SER A 286 -8.34 -21.22 8.18
N SER A 287 -9.20 -20.24 8.38
CA SER A 287 -10.34 -19.91 7.54
C SER A 287 -10.13 -18.51 6.96
N VAL A 288 -9.75 -18.45 5.68
CA VAL A 288 -9.29 -17.20 5.03
C VAL A 288 -10.21 -16.71 3.93
N SER A 289 -11.28 -17.43 3.60
CA SER A 289 -12.15 -17.13 2.46
C SER A 289 -12.78 -15.73 2.54
N SER A 290 -13.17 -15.28 3.73
CA SER A 290 -13.76 -13.94 3.93
C SER A 290 -12.75 -12.84 3.63
N TRP A 291 -11.53 -12.96 4.14
CA TRP A 291 -10.44 -12.03 3.86
C TRP A 291 -10.03 -12.07 2.38
N ALA A 292 -9.84 -13.27 1.83
CA ALA A 292 -9.41 -13.48 0.44
C ALA A 292 -10.47 -13.07 -0.61
N SER A 293 -11.75 -12.98 -0.22
CA SER A 293 -12.85 -12.65 -1.13
C SER A 293 -12.64 -11.32 -1.87
N VAL A 294 -11.96 -10.36 -1.24
CA VAL A 294 -11.57 -9.06 -1.81
C VAL A 294 -10.84 -9.20 -3.14
N PHE A 295 -10.00 -10.23 -3.25
CA PHE A 295 -9.16 -10.46 -4.43
C PHE A 295 -9.91 -11.20 -5.54
N SER A 296 -11.19 -11.52 -5.34
CA SER A 296 -12.05 -12.21 -6.32
C SER A 296 -13.30 -11.42 -6.69
N GLN A 297 -13.68 -10.44 -5.88
CA GLN A 297 -14.87 -9.61 -6.05
C GLN A 297 -14.52 -8.24 -6.64
N TYR A 298 -15.44 -7.67 -7.41
CA TYR A 298 -15.27 -6.38 -8.11
C TYR A 298 -16.17 -5.26 -7.55
N GLY A 299 -16.79 -5.51 -6.39
CA GLY A 299 -17.77 -4.64 -5.76
C GLY A 299 -17.16 -3.59 -4.85
N ARG A 300 -17.95 -2.57 -4.52
CA ARG A 300 -17.60 -1.54 -3.52
C ARG A 300 -17.64 -2.13 -2.11
N GLY A 301 -16.55 -1.94 -1.35
CA GLY A 301 -16.42 -2.35 0.05
C GLY A 301 -14.98 -2.23 0.53
N GLU A 302 -14.06 -2.98 -0.09
CA GLU A 302 -12.62 -2.84 0.15
C GLU A 302 -11.90 -2.11 -0.99
N LEU A 303 -12.30 -2.39 -2.22
CA LEU A 303 -11.67 -1.83 -3.41
C LEU A 303 -12.17 -0.40 -3.59
N VAL A 304 -11.21 0.53 -3.69
CA VAL A 304 -11.46 1.96 -3.88
C VAL A 304 -11.08 2.38 -5.29
N THR A 305 -9.86 2.02 -5.71
CA THR A 305 -9.37 2.26 -7.08
C THR A 305 -8.75 0.99 -7.62
N VAL A 306 -9.10 0.62 -8.85
CA VAL A 306 -8.61 -0.54 -9.58
C VAL A 306 -8.30 -0.18 -11.03
N ILE A 307 -7.29 -0.82 -11.58
CA ILE A 307 -7.00 -0.77 -13.02
C ILE A 307 -7.59 -2.05 -13.63
N PRO A 308 -8.60 -1.94 -14.52
CA PRO A 308 -9.31 -3.10 -15.04
C PRO A 308 -8.44 -3.88 -16.05
N SER A 309 -8.71 -5.17 -16.18
CA SER A 309 -8.17 -6.08 -17.20
C SER A 309 -9.34 -6.67 -17.99
N CYS A 310 -9.05 -7.32 -19.11
CA CYS A 310 -10.03 -7.98 -19.96
C CYS A 310 -9.75 -9.49 -20.06
N ALA A 311 -10.78 -10.29 -20.31
CA ALA A 311 -10.63 -11.70 -20.65
C ALA A 311 -10.32 -11.93 -22.14
N VAL A 312 -10.56 -10.93 -23.00
CA VAL A 312 -10.46 -11.05 -24.45
C VAL A 312 -9.65 -9.89 -25.02
N SER A 313 -8.51 -10.21 -25.64
CA SER A 313 -7.56 -9.21 -26.16
C SER A 313 -8.10 -8.34 -27.29
N THR A 314 -9.12 -8.78 -28.02
CA THR A 314 -9.78 -7.96 -29.05
C THR A 314 -10.73 -6.91 -28.47
N MET A 315 -11.18 -7.09 -27.22
CA MET A 315 -12.09 -6.18 -26.53
C MET A 315 -11.36 -5.20 -25.60
N GLY A 316 -10.18 -5.56 -25.11
CA GLY A 316 -9.37 -4.71 -24.23
C GLY A 316 -8.01 -5.32 -23.88
N THR A 317 -7.26 -4.62 -23.04
CA THR A 317 -5.95 -5.07 -22.58
C THR A 317 -6.09 -6.22 -21.58
N VAL A 318 -5.33 -7.29 -21.79
CA VAL A 318 -5.26 -8.45 -20.89
C VAL A 318 -3.97 -8.33 -20.08
N LEU A 319 -4.09 -8.22 -18.76
CA LEU A 319 -2.97 -8.03 -17.82
C LEU A 319 -2.60 -9.36 -17.16
N THR A 320 -1.46 -9.96 -17.53
CA THR A 320 -1.08 -11.33 -17.16
C THR A 320 0.29 -11.49 -16.49
N ASP A 321 1.13 -10.47 -16.55
CA ASP A 321 2.53 -10.54 -16.15
C ASP A 321 2.69 -10.81 -14.65
N VAL A 322 1.87 -10.19 -13.80
CA VAL A 322 1.94 -10.37 -12.33
C VAL A 322 1.65 -11.81 -11.94
N GLN A 323 0.60 -12.39 -12.52
CA GLN A 323 0.19 -13.77 -12.26
C GLN A 323 1.27 -14.76 -12.71
N GLN A 324 1.86 -14.51 -13.89
CA GLN A 324 2.93 -15.35 -14.40
C GLN A 324 4.17 -15.28 -13.52
N ILE A 325 4.64 -14.09 -13.12
CA ILE A 325 5.81 -13.91 -12.25
C ILE A 325 5.61 -14.58 -10.87
N TYR A 326 4.38 -14.60 -10.37
CA TYR A 326 4.02 -15.26 -9.11
C TYR A 326 3.77 -16.77 -9.21
N GLY A 327 3.97 -17.38 -10.39
CA GLY A 327 3.98 -18.83 -10.53
C GLY A 327 2.75 -19.45 -11.19
N PHE A 328 1.95 -18.67 -11.92
CA PHE A 328 0.78 -19.21 -12.61
C PHE A 328 0.99 -19.26 -14.12
N GLU A 329 0.93 -20.47 -14.67
CA GLU A 329 0.73 -20.67 -16.09
C GLU A 329 -0.71 -20.30 -16.46
N LEU A 330 -0.89 -19.51 -17.51
CA LEU A 330 -2.20 -19.03 -17.93
C LEU A 330 -2.59 -19.64 -19.26
N SER A 331 -3.81 -20.17 -19.32
CA SER A 331 -4.46 -20.57 -20.57
C SER A 331 -5.69 -19.72 -20.80
N SER A 332 -5.99 -19.37 -22.05
CA SER A 332 -7.16 -18.57 -22.40
C SER A 332 -8.04 -19.27 -23.43
N ASN A 333 -9.35 -19.06 -23.34
CA ASN A 333 -10.34 -19.49 -24.33
C ASN A 333 -11.26 -18.31 -24.67
N GLN A 334 -11.77 -18.27 -25.89
CA GLN A 334 -12.75 -17.28 -26.35
C GLN A 334 -13.89 -17.99 -27.08
N SER A 335 -15.12 -17.54 -26.84
CA SER A 335 -16.34 -17.93 -27.54
C SER A 335 -16.98 -16.71 -28.20
N VAL A 336 -17.61 -16.92 -29.36
CA VAL A 336 -18.36 -15.92 -30.11
C VAL A 336 -19.69 -16.55 -30.49
N ASP A 337 -20.77 -16.02 -29.93
CA ASP A 337 -22.13 -16.46 -30.20
C ASP A 337 -22.86 -15.39 -31.01
N VAL A 338 -23.48 -15.77 -32.13
CA VAL A 338 -24.29 -14.87 -32.95
C VAL A 338 -25.75 -15.31 -32.81
N SER A 339 -26.59 -14.43 -32.29
CA SER A 339 -28.04 -14.62 -32.19
C SER A 339 -28.76 -13.63 -33.08
N THR A 340 -29.88 -14.02 -33.68
CA THR A 340 -30.71 -13.12 -34.49
C THR A 340 -31.98 -12.82 -33.70
N GLY A 341 -32.22 -11.55 -33.40
CA GLY A 341 -33.44 -11.09 -32.74
C GLY A 341 -34.67 -11.25 -33.62
N ASP A 342 -35.86 -11.18 -33.01
CA ASP A 342 -37.15 -11.30 -33.70
C ASP A 342 -37.37 -10.21 -34.78
N ASP A 343 -36.62 -9.11 -34.71
CA ASP A 343 -36.61 -8.01 -35.67
C ASP A 343 -35.60 -8.19 -36.82
N GLY A 344 -34.88 -9.33 -36.84
CA GLY A 344 -33.84 -9.64 -37.82
C GLY A 344 -32.48 -8.99 -37.52
N THR A 345 -32.31 -8.35 -36.37
CA THR A 345 -30.99 -7.81 -35.96
C THR A 345 -30.10 -8.92 -35.44
N GLU A 346 -28.84 -8.97 -35.92
CA GLU A 346 -27.84 -9.90 -35.40
C GLU A 346 -27.14 -9.28 -34.18
N GLN A 347 -27.18 -9.98 -33.04
CA GLN A 347 -26.41 -9.69 -31.85
C GLN A 347 -25.23 -10.67 -31.77
N THR A 348 -24.02 -10.14 -31.65
CA THR A 348 -22.80 -10.93 -31.44
C THR A 348 -22.33 -10.79 -30.00
N ASP A 349 -22.35 -11.89 -29.25
CA ASP A 349 -21.86 -11.97 -27.88
C ASP A 349 -20.47 -12.60 -27.87
N ILE A 350 -19.49 -11.85 -27.37
CA ILE A 350 -18.11 -12.31 -27.25
C ILE A 350 -17.82 -12.55 -25.77
N THR A 351 -17.33 -13.74 -25.43
CA THR A 351 -16.93 -14.10 -24.07
C THR A 351 -15.57 -14.78 -24.07
N GLY A 352 -14.82 -14.61 -22.99
CA GLY A 352 -13.53 -15.24 -22.78
C GLY A 352 -13.38 -15.82 -21.38
N SER A 353 -12.35 -16.63 -21.19
CA SER A 353 -11.93 -17.09 -19.87
C SER A 353 -10.43 -17.27 -19.84
N ILE A 354 -9.82 -16.86 -18.73
CA ILE A 354 -8.42 -17.11 -18.41
C ILE A 354 -8.38 -18.07 -17.22
N THR A 355 -7.69 -19.19 -17.39
CA THR A 355 -7.54 -20.22 -16.36
C THR A 355 -6.09 -20.23 -15.87
N PRO A 356 -5.84 -19.81 -14.63
CA PRO A 356 -4.53 -19.92 -14.00
C PRO A 356 -4.29 -21.32 -13.43
N THR A 357 -3.10 -21.85 -13.67
CA THR A 357 -2.62 -23.14 -13.13
C THR A 357 -1.28 -22.92 -12.44
N ALA A 358 -1.19 -23.26 -11.16
CA ALA A 358 0.07 -23.15 -10.41
C ALA A 358 1.14 -24.06 -11.03
N SER A 359 2.30 -23.49 -11.35
CA SER A 359 3.40 -24.17 -12.02
C SER A 359 4.73 -23.69 -11.44
N GLU A 360 5.60 -24.64 -11.08
CA GLU A 360 6.93 -24.33 -10.52
C GLU A 360 7.79 -23.53 -11.52
N GLN A 361 7.64 -23.80 -12.83
CA GLN A 361 8.44 -23.18 -13.88
C GLN A 361 8.17 -21.68 -14.06
N TYR A 362 6.96 -21.23 -13.69
CA TYR A 362 6.58 -19.82 -13.75
C TYR A 362 6.89 -19.10 -12.44
N ARG A 363 7.29 -19.81 -11.37
CA ARG A 363 7.46 -19.27 -10.01
C ARG A 363 8.75 -18.46 -9.88
N GLN A 364 8.78 -17.28 -10.49
CA GLN A 364 9.94 -16.39 -10.56
C GLN A 364 10.16 -15.62 -9.24
N LEU A 365 9.08 -15.13 -8.62
CA LEU A 365 9.11 -14.53 -7.30
C LEU A 365 8.33 -15.41 -6.31
N ILE A 366 8.92 -15.61 -5.14
CA ILE A 366 8.36 -16.41 -4.05
C ILE A 366 8.21 -15.56 -2.79
N PRO A 367 7.30 -15.92 -1.87
CA PRO A 367 7.29 -15.35 -0.53
C PRO A 367 8.65 -15.55 0.14
N SER A 368 9.21 -14.49 0.69
CA SER A 368 10.51 -14.53 1.36
C SER A 368 10.41 -15.26 2.71
N THR A 369 11.53 -15.83 3.17
CA THR A 369 11.58 -16.49 4.48
C THR A 369 11.25 -15.51 5.60
N ALA A 370 11.72 -14.26 5.50
CA ALA A 370 11.42 -13.21 6.45
C ALA A 370 9.92 -12.89 6.53
N TYR A 371 9.20 -12.89 5.40
CA TYR A 371 7.75 -12.72 5.41
C TYR A 371 7.07 -13.86 6.17
N MET A 372 7.47 -15.11 5.92
CA MET A 372 6.91 -16.26 6.62
C MET A 372 7.17 -16.19 8.12
N ARG A 373 8.38 -15.75 8.52
CA ARG A 373 8.75 -15.57 9.93
C ARG A 373 8.06 -14.39 10.60
N LEU A 374 7.79 -13.31 9.87
CA LEU A 374 6.96 -12.21 10.36
C LEU A 374 5.54 -12.69 10.68
N ASN A 375 4.90 -13.45 9.79
CA ASN A 375 3.57 -14.00 10.05
C ASN A 375 3.58 -14.96 11.24
N ALA A 376 4.57 -15.85 11.32
CA ALA A 376 4.70 -16.81 12.43
C ALA A 376 4.94 -16.15 13.80
N ALA A 377 5.56 -14.96 13.82
CA ALA A 377 5.85 -14.22 15.05
C ALA A 377 4.64 -13.44 15.60
N GLN A 378 3.53 -13.36 14.87
CA GLN A 378 2.34 -12.65 15.36
C GLN A 378 1.63 -13.46 16.45
N MET A 379 1.01 -12.74 17.39
CA MET A 379 0.22 -13.36 18.45
C MET A 379 -1.24 -13.44 17.99
N TYR A 380 -1.81 -14.63 17.91
CA TYR A 380 -3.22 -14.81 17.56
C TYR A 380 -4.07 -14.95 18.81
N ALA A 381 -5.07 -14.08 18.96
CA ALA A 381 -6.04 -14.12 20.05
C ALA A 381 -7.37 -14.72 19.55
N GLY A 382 -7.92 -15.70 20.27
CA GLY A 382 -9.18 -16.35 19.93
C GLY A 382 -10.06 -16.57 21.16
N GLU A 383 -11.36 -16.69 20.95
CA GLU A 383 -12.31 -16.95 22.04
C GLU A 383 -12.34 -18.45 22.37
N ASN A 384 -12.07 -18.80 23.63
CA ASN A 384 -12.24 -20.17 24.13
C ASN A 384 -13.61 -20.32 24.79
N THR A 385 -14.43 -21.22 24.23
CA THR A 385 -15.78 -21.53 24.73
C THR A 385 -15.88 -22.93 25.35
N ARG A 386 -14.77 -23.66 25.46
CA ARG A 386 -14.80 -25.05 25.96
C ARG A 386 -14.95 -25.09 27.48
N GLY A 387 -16.13 -25.50 27.95
CA GLY A 387 -16.38 -25.80 29.37
C GLY A 387 -16.58 -24.57 30.27
N VAL A 388 -16.55 -23.37 29.69
CA VAL A 388 -16.80 -22.08 30.38
C VAL A 388 -18.16 -21.51 29.95
N THR A 389 -18.81 -20.79 30.87
CA THR A 389 -20.15 -20.18 30.63
C THR A 389 -20.05 -18.83 29.91
N GLN A 390 -18.87 -18.23 29.94
CA GLN A 390 -18.50 -16.98 29.25
C GLN A 390 -17.20 -17.26 28.48
N ALA A 391 -17.13 -16.83 27.22
CA ALA A 391 -15.93 -16.98 26.42
C ALA A 391 -14.76 -16.21 27.05
N GLU A 392 -13.62 -16.84 27.21
CA GLU A 392 -12.38 -16.19 27.66
C GLU A 392 -11.46 -15.99 26.45
N LEU A 393 -10.78 -14.84 26.38
CA LEU A 393 -9.78 -14.56 25.35
C LEU A 393 -8.52 -15.40 25.64
N ASP A 394 -8.13 -16.22 24.68
CA ASP A 394 -6.97 -17.11 24.77
C ASP A 394 -6.01 -16.89 23.60
N TYR A 395 -4.74 -17.14 23.84
CA TYR A 395 -3.68 -16.94 22.85
C TYR A 395 -3.23 -18.27 22.28
N TYR A 396 -3.46 -18.45 20.97
CA TYR A 396 -3.16 -19.70 20.30
C TYR A 396 -1.66 -19.84 20.07
N GLU A 397 -1.06 -20.86 20.68
CA GLU A 397 0.38 -21.07 20.63
C GLU A 397 0.83 -21.42 19.21
N ASN A 398 1.84 -20.72 18.68
CA ASN A 398 2.39 -20.96 17.33
C ASN A 398 1.38 -20.80 16.17
N ALA A 399 0.24 -20.15 16.36
CA ALA A 399 -0.73 -19.92 15.30
C ALA A 399 -0.26 -18.86 14.27
N GLY A 400 0.31 -17.75 14.74
CA GLY A 400 0.75 -16.65 13.87
C GLY A 400 -0.40 -15.88 13.22
N ASP A 401 -0.13 -15.19 12.12
CA ASP A 401 -1.12 -14.46 11.34
C ASP A 401 -1.84 -15.38 10.34
N ALA A 402 -3.17 -15.46 10.45
CA ALA A 402 -3.99 -16.32 9.58
C ALA A 402 -3.99 -15.89 8.11
N ARG A 403 -3.68 -14.62 7.80
CA ARG A 403 -3.65 -14.08 6.42
C ARG A 403 -2.56 -14.73 5.58
N VAL A 404 -1.51 -15.29 6.18
CA VAL A 404 -0.42 -15.98 5.44
C VAL A 404 -0.94 -17.07 4.52
N ASP A 405 -1.99 -17.78 4.94
CA ASP A 405 -2.59 -18.85 4.14
C ASP A 405 -3.48 -18.27 3.02
N GLY A 406 -3.94 -17.01 3.11
CA GLY A 406 -4.64 -16.33 2.01
C GLY A 406 -3.69 -15.65 1.02
N SER A 407 -2.63 -15.01 1.51
CA SER A 407 -1.65 -14.27 0.70
C SER A 407 -0.67 -15.21 -0.01
N ALA A 408 -0.18 -16.21 0.72
CA ALA A 408 0.87 -17.13 0.30
C ALA A 408 0.53 -18.58 0.72
N PRO A 409 -0.58 -19.20 0.28
CA PRO A 409 -0.91 -20.58 0.64
C PRO A 409 0.09 -21.60 0.11
N THR A 410 0.07 -22.79 0.72
CA THR A 410 0.73 -23.97 0.16
C THR A 410 -0.09 -24.52 -1.02
N VAL A 411 0.59 -24.89 -2.10
CA VAL A 411 0.02 -25.55 -3.28
C VAL A 411 0.75 -26.86 -3.51
N ARG A 412 0.02 -27.92 -3.87
CA ARG A 412 0.64 -29.15 -4.36
C ARG A 412 0.92 -28.99 -5.85
N VAL A 413 2.19 -29.01 -6.22
CA VAL A 413 2.64 -28.87 -7.61
C VAL A 413 3.56 -30.01 -7.98
N GLN A 414 3.52 -30.42 -9.24
CA GLN A 414 4.43 -31.43 -9.76
C GLN A 414 5.66 -30.73 -10.33
N SER A 415 6.84 -31.15 -9.87
CA SER A 415 8.12 -30.72 -10.41
C SER A 415 8.41 -31.34 -11.77
N SER A 416 9.37 -30.75 -12.47
CA SER A 416 9.81 -31.21 -13.80
C SER A 416 10.34 -32.66 -13.81
N ASP A 417 10.83 -33.16 -12.67
CA ASP A 417 11.32 -34.52 -12.48
C ASP A 417 10.20 -35.53 -12.12
N GLY A 418 8.95 -35.05 -12.01
CA GLY A 418 7.78 -35.82 -11.62
C GLY A 418 7.48 -35.86 -10.13
N THR A 419 8.32 -35.26 -9.28
CA THR A 419 8.15 -35.20 -7.82
C THR A 419 6.98 -34.30 -7.44
N MET A 420 6.23 -34.64 -6.39
CA MET A 420 5.15 -33.79 -5.88
C MET A 420 5.67 -32.92 -4.74
N ASN A 421 5.75 -31.62 -4.97
CA ASN A 421 6.18 -30.64 -3.98
C ASN A 421 4.99 -29.93 -3.36
N ARG A 422 5.23 -29.35 -2.18
CA ARG A 422 4.31 -28.47 -1.48
C ARG A 422 4.99 -27.12 -1.30
N ASP A 423 4.71 -26.23 -2.24
CA ASP A 423 5.35 -24.93 -2.34
C ASP A 423 4.37 -23.80 -2.02
N ARG A 424 4.90 -22.69 -1.51
CA ARG A 424 4.11 -21.49 -1.20
C ARG A 424 4.03 -20.59 -2.45
N PHE A 425 2.83 -20.24 -2.89
CA PHE A 425 2.57 -19.40 -4.06
C PHE A 425 1.85 -18.11 -3.66
N ILE A 426 2.12 -17.00 -4.34
CA ILE A 426 1.49 -15.70 -4.07
C ILE A 426 0.15 -15.63 -4.81
N HIS A 427 -0.98 -15.56 -4.09
CA HIS A 427 -2.31 -15.79 -4.68
C HIS A 427 -3.19 -14.55 -4.86
N LYS A 428 -2.77 -13.35 -4.42
CA LYS A 428 -3.65 -12.17 -4.45
C LYS A 428 -4.14 -11.77 -5.86
N PHE A 429 -3.49 -12.22 -6.93
CA PHE A 429 -3.93 -11.99 -8.32
C PHE A 429 -4.52 -13.26 -8.98
N CYS A 430 -4.43 -14.40 -8.30
CA CYS A 430 -4.96 -15.70 -8.69
C CYS A 430 -5.64 -16.40 -7.49
N PRO A 431 -6.69 -15.81 -6.89
CA PRO A 431 -7.27 -16.36 -5.67
C PRO A 431 -7.83 -17.76 -5.88
N ALA A 432 -7.70 -18.61 -4.87
CA ALA A 432 -8.25 -19.95 -4.86
C ALA A 432 -9.63 -19.97 -4.18
N SER A 433 -10.53 -20.78 -4.74
CA SER A 433 -11.85 -21.05 -4.15
C SER A 433 -11.78 -21.88 -2.86
N ASN A 434 -10.73 -22.68 -2.69
CA ASN A 434 -10.50 -23.49 -1.50
C ASN A 434 -9.09 -23.20 -0.97
N VAL A 435 -8.99 -22.63 0.22
CA VAL A 435 -7.70 -22.24 0.83
C VAL A 435 -7.74 -22.46 2.34
N ASN A 436 -6.74 -23.16 2.87
CA ASN A 436 -6.45 -23.26 4.30
C ASN A 436 -4.97 -23.62 4.54
N SER A 437 -4.59 -23.79 5.80
CA SER A 437 -3.24 -24.14 6.26
C SER A 437 -2.65 -25.42 5.65
N PHE A 438 -3.46 -26.29 5.06
CA PHE A 438 -3.01 -27.57 4.49
C PHE A 438 -2.93 -27.55 2.96
N GLY A 439 -3.42 -26.52 2.29
CA GLY A 439 -3.35 -26.43 0.84
C GLY A 439 -4.39 -25.52 0.22
N SER A 440 -4.25 -25.33 -1.09
CA SER A 440 -5.19 -24.54 -1.89
C SER A 440 -5.46 -25.16 -3.26
N SER A 441 -6.64 -24.90 -3.81
CA SER A 441 -7.06 -25.37 -5.14
C SER A 441 -8.20 -24.52 -5.74
N GLY A 442 -8.42 -24.69 -7.04
CA GLY A 442 -9.48 -24.01 -7.79
C GLY A 442 -9.19 -22.52 -7.95
N PHE A 443 -8.06 -22.21 -8.58
CA PHE A 443 -7.61 -20.85 -8.87
C PHE A 443 -8.50 -20.17 -9.90
N SER A 444 -8.69 -18.87 -9.71
CA SER A 444 -9.45 -18.01 -10.62
C SER A 444 -8.63 -16.77 -10.95
N PHE A 445 -8.86 -16.20 -12.13
CA PHE A 445 -8.17 -15.00 -12.56
C PHE A 445 -8.93 -13.75 -12.10
N HIS A 446 -8.24 -12.83 -11.44
CA HIS A 446 -8.81 -11.54 -11.06
C HIS A 446 -8.56 -10.49 -12.14
N TYR A 447 -9.63 -10.00 -12.79
CA TYR A 447 -9.55 -9.09 -13.92
C TYR A 447 -9.35 -7.62 -13.50
N CYS A 448 -8.64 -7.35 -12.41
CA CYS A 448 -8.20 -5.99 -12.07
C CYS A 448 -6.97 -5.99 -11.16
N ILE A 449 -6.22 -4.90 -11.22
CA ILE A 449 -5.08 -4.61 -10.34
C ILE A 449 -5.52 -3.53 -9.34
N PRO A 450 -5.61 -3.82 -8.03
CA PRO A 450 -5.94 -2.82 -7.01
C PRO A 450 -4.85 -1.76 -6.86
N VAL A 451 -5.25 -0.48 -6.77
CA VAL A 451 -4.37 0.68 -6.51
C VAL A 451 -4.65 1.30 -5.13
N TYR A 452 -5.91 1.31 -4.70
CA TYR A 452 -6.29 1.71 -3.35
C TYR A 452 -7.29 0.71 -2.77
N ARG A 453 -6.99 0.30 -1.53
CA ARG A 453 -7.87 -0.51 -0.68
C ARG A 453 -8.13 0.20 0.64
N THR A 454 -9.27 -0.07 1.26
CA THR A 454 -9.63 0.50 2.58
C THR A 454 -8.54 0.24 3.63
N SER A 455 -8.02 -0.99 3.75
CA SER A 455 -6.92 -1.28 4.69
C SER A 455 -5.66 -0.45 4.43
N LEU A 456 -5.28 -0.25 3.16
CA LEU A 456 -4.12 0.56 2.80
C LEU A 456 -4.31 2.03 3.20
N ILE A 457 -5.50 2.58 2.98
CA ILE A 457 -5.85 3.96 3.34
C ILE A 457 -5.72 4.16 4.84
N TYR A 458 -6.26 3.24 5.65
CA TYR A 458 -6.14 3.31 7.10
C TYR A 458 -4.68 3.16 7.59
N LEU A 459 -3.88 2.32 6.95
CA LEU A 459 -2.45 2.18 7.29
C LEU A 459 -1.66 3.44 6.97
N ARG A 460 -1.91 4.08 5.83
CA ARG A 460 -1.29 5.37 5.47
C ARG A 460 -1.78 6.51 6.34
N TYR A 461 -3.04 6.48 6.77
CA TYR A 461 -3.57 7.41 7.78
C TYR A 461 -2.88 7.22 9.13
N ALA A 462 -2.70 5.97 9.59
CA ALA A 462 -1.96 5.66 10.81
C ALA A 462 -0.49 6.13 10.72
N GLU A 463 0.16 5.94 9.57
CA GLU A 463 1.51 6.45 9.30
C GLU A 463 1.56 7.98 9.44
N ALA A 464 0.64 8.69 8.77
CA ALA A 464 0.55 10.14 8.81
C ALA A 464 0.27 10.66 10.24
N LEU A 465 -0.70 10.06 10.95
CA LEU A 465 -1.03 10.40 12.34
C LEU A 465 0.14 10.19 13.30
N ASN A 466 0.82 9.04 13.20
CA ASN A 466 1.98 8.73 14.03
C ASN A 466 3.05 9.82 13.85
N ARG A 467 3.36 10.18 12.60
CA ARG A 467 4.36 11.22 12.29
C ARG A 467 3.89 12.63 12.66
N ALA A 468 2.59 12.89 12.63
CA ALA A 468 1.98 14.13 13.11
C ALA A 468 2.01 14.29 14.65
N GLY A 469 2.35 13.25 15.42
CA GLY A 469 2.48 13.32 16.88
C GLY A 469 1.40 12.57 17.68
N PHE A 470 0.71 11.62 17.05
CA PHE A 470 -0.37 10.85 17.65
C PHE A 470 -0.10 9.32 17.60
N PRO A 471 1.01 8.84 18.19
CA PRO A 471 1.37 7.43 18.16
C PRO A 471 0.34 6.50 18.80
N GLN A 472 -0.37 6.93 19.87
CA GLN A 472 -1.35 6.08 20.53
C GLN A 472 -2.63 5.94 19.69
N HIS A 473 -3.10 7.03 19.06
CA HIS A 473 -4.22 6.96 18.11
C HIS A 473 -3.85 6.15 16.86
N ALA A 474 -2.62 6.31 16.34
CA ALA A 474 -2.14 5.51 15.23
C ALA A 474 -2.07 4.01 15.57
N PHE A 475 -1.61 3.67 16.76
CA PHE A 475 -1.61 2.28 17.24
C PHE A 475 -3.03 1.74 17.42
N ALA A 476 -3.98 2.56 17.91
CA ALA A 476 -5.38 2.16 18.04
C ALA A 476 -6.01 1.73 16.71
N ILE A 477 -5.63 2.34 15.58
CA ILE A 477 -6.03 1.90 14.22
C ILE A 477 -5.56 0.46 13.95
N LEU A 478 -4.37 0.10 14.42
CA LEU A 478 -3.83 -1.25 14.24
C LEU A 478 -4.53 -2.24 15.17
N SER A 479 -4.69 -1.91 16.46
CA SER A 479 -5.09 -2.86 17.50
C SER A 479 -6.60 -3.12 17.56
N HIS A 480 -7.43 -2.09 17.72
CA HIS A 480 -8.86 -2.27 18.04
C HIS A 480 -9.80 -1.33 17.29
N GLY A 481 -9.27 -0.48 16.41
CA GLY A 481 -10.03 0.50 15.63
C GLY A 481 -10.30 1.79 16.40
N LEU A 482 -10.29 2.92 15.68
CA LEU A 482 -10.64 4.23 16.22
C LEU A 482 -12.15 4.46 16.14
N ILE A 483 -12.85 4.22 17.24
CA ILE A 483 -14.27 4.56 17.40
C ILE A 483 -14.48 5.38 18.67
N PRO A 484 -15.51 6.25 18.73
CA PRO A 484 -15.80 7.06 19.93
C PRO A 484 -15.98 6.19 21.18
N GLY A 485 -16.59 5.01 21.00
CA GLY A 485 -16.81 4.04 22.07
C GLY A 485 -15.53 3.38 22.61
N ASN A 486 -14.37 3.54 21.98
CA ASN A 486 -13.12 2.98 22.51
C ASN A 486 -12.29 4.03 23.25
N LEU A 487 -12.58 5.33 23.11
CA LEU A 487 -11.73 6.36 23.69
C LEU A 487 -11.95 6.53 25.20
N PRO A 488 -10.88 6.73 25.98
CA PRO A 488 -11.00 7.07 27.40
C PRO A 488 -11.56 8.50 27.57
N THR A 489 -12.32 8.70 28.65
CA THR A 489 -12.85 10.03 28.99
C THR A 489 -11.80 10.80 29.79
N MET A 490 -11.35 11.93 29.26
CA MET A 490 -10.47 12.86 29.98
C MET A 490 -11.29 13.94 30.68
N LEU A 491 -11.10 14.07 31.99
CA LEU A 491 -11.71 15.07 32.86
C LEU A 491 -10.67 16.06 33.36
N ASP A 492 -11.14 17.16 33.93
CA ASP A 492 -10.29 18.21 34.52
C ASP A 492 -10.79 18.70 35.87
N SER A 493 -9.85 19.06 36.73
CA SER A 493 -10.08 19.68 38.04
C SER A 493 -9.06 20.80 38.26
N THR A 494 -9.08 21.43 39.43
CA THR A 494 -8.14 22.50 39.78
C THR A 494 -7.42 22.22 41.08
N LYS A 495 -6.11 22.49 41.09
CA LYS A 495 -5.27 22.46 42.29
C LYS A 495 -4.62 23.84 42.50
N VAL A 496 -4.25 24.13 43.73
CA VAL A 496 -3.43 25.31 44.03
C VAL A 496 -1.96 24.92 43.88
N ASN A 497 -1.23 25.61 43.00
CA ASN A 497 0.19 25.36 42.79
C ASN A 497 1.05 25.93 43.93
N ALA A 498 2.36 25.64 43.90
CA ALA A 498 3.31 26.09 44.94
C ALA A 498 3.39 27.63 45.10
N ASN A 499 2.94 28.39 44.09
CA ASN A 499 2.92 29.85 44.10
C ASN A 499 1.56 30.43 44.55
N GLY A 500 0.61 29.58 44.98
CA GLY A 500 -0.72 29.99 45.42
C GLY A 500 -1.70 30.31 44.29
N GLN A 501 -1.39 29.96 43.04
CA GLN A 501 -2.26 30.16 41.89
C GLN A 501 -3.07 28.89 41.59
N LEU A 502 -4.29 29.05 41.08
CA LEU A 502 -5.09 27.93 40.58
C LEU A 502 -4.47 27.41 39.28
N GLU A 503 -4.23 26.10 39.22
CA GLU A 503 -3.68 25.38 38.08
C GLU A 503 -4.63 24.23 37.73
N ARG A 504 -4.87 24.04 36.43
CA ARG A 504 -5.72 22.96 35.93
C ARG A 504 -4.97 21.63 35.97
N VAL A 505 -5.68 20.56 36.28
CA VAL A 505 -5.15 19.19 36.32
C VAL A 505 -6.06 18.30 35.50
N TYR A 506 -5.46 17.50 34.64
CA TYR A 506 -6.17 16.53 33.84
C TYR A 506 -5.99 15.12 34.41
N TYR A 507 -7.03 14.31 34.29
CA TYR A 507 -7.02 12.91 34.68
C TYR A 507 -7.96 12.13 33.79
N LEU A 508 -7.74 10.81 33.73
CA LEU A 508 -8.67 9.90 33.08
C LEU A 508 -9.74 9.47 34.09
N ASP A 509 -10.98 9.41 33.62
CA ASP A 509 -12.10 8.93 34.43
C ASP A 509 -11.91 7.44 34.77
N SER A 510 -11.60 7.18 36.05
CA SER A 510 -11.39 5.85 36.61
C SER A 510 -12.60 4.92 36.42
N THR A 511 -13.82 5.47 36.36
CA THR A 511 -15.04 4.67 36.24
C THR A 511 -15.31 4.17 34.84
N THR A 512 -14.62 4.73 33.83
CA THR A 512 -14.83 4.41 32.42
C THR A 512 -13.58 3.94 31.70
N ILE A 513 -12.41 3.93 32.36
CA ILE A 513 -11.13 3.58 31.73
C ILE A 513 -10.95 2.08 31.48
N GLU A 514 -11.58 1.22 32.29
CA GLU A 514 -11.59 -0.22 32.04
C GLU A 514 -12.35 -0.51 30.72
N GLY A 515 -11.71 -1.25 29.81
CA GLY A 515 -12.26 -1.51 28.47
C GLY A 515 -12.16 -0.34 27.50
N ARG A 516 -11.17 0.55 27.65
CA ARG A 516 -10.88 1.64 26.69
C ARG A 516 -9.47 1.56 26.14
N ALA A 517 -9.26 2.26 25.03
CA ALA A 517 -7.97 2.44 24.39
C ALA A 517 -6.95 3.06 25.35
N GLN A 518 -5.72 2.56 25.32
CA GLN A 518 -4.59 3.08 26.10
C GLN A 518 -4.04 4.37 25.49
N ILE A 519 -4.80 5.46 25.63
CA ILE A 519 -4.41 6.80 25.20
C ILE A 519 -4.22 7.66 26.45
N GLY A 520 -3.03 8.22 26.58
CA GLY A 520 -2.60 9.07 27.69
C GLY A 520 -3.16 10.49 27.59
N ILE A 521 -3.12 11.18 28.73
CA ILE A 521 -3.71 12.50 28.93
C ILE A 521 -3.14 13.51 27.95
N ASP A 522 -1.82 13.57 27.80
CA ASP A 522 -1.18 14.56 26.93
C ASP A 522 -1.55 14.37 25.45
N GLU A 523 -1.68 13.13 24.97
CA GLU A 523 -2.12 12.89 23.60
C GLU A 523 -3.60 13.23 23.38
N LEU A 524 -4.48 12.96 24.36
CA LEU A 524 -5.88 13.38 24.31
C LEU A 524 -6.02 14.91 24.30
N ARG A 525 -5.19 15.62 25.07
CA ARG A 525 -5.14 17.10 25.06
C ARG A 525 -4.75 17.63 23.68
N ARG A 526 -3.72 17.04 23.05
CA ARG A 526 -3.35 17.38 21.66
C ARG A 526 -4.47 17.06 20.67
N ALA A 527 -5.15 15.92 20.83
CA ALA A 527 -6.21 15.48 19.93
C ALA A 527 -7.43 16.43 19.97
N ARG A 528 -7.79 16.98 21.14
CA ARG A 528 -8.83 18.02 21.27
C ARG A 528 -8.57 19.26 20.43
N MET A 529 -7.31 19.56 20.11
CA MET A 529 -6.91 20.70 19.27
C MET A 529 -6.76 20.34 17.79
N ALA A 530 -6.77 19.05 17.45
CA ALA A 530 -6.46 18.51 16.13
C ALA A 530 -7.71 18.08 15.33
N THR A 531 -8.86 18.71 15.59
CA THR A 531 -10.18 18.28 15.07
C THR A 531 -10.29 18.27 13.55
N ALA A 532 -9.40 18.96 12.83
CA ALA A 532 -9.36 18.98 11.36
C ALA A 532 -8.90 17.65 10.73
N PHE A 533 -8.26 16.77 11.49
CA PHE A 533 -7.75 15.47 10.99
C PHE A 533 -7.83 14.35 12.02
N LEU A 534 -8.32 14.63 13.23
CA LEU A 534 -8.47 13.66 14.31
C LEU A 534 -9.71 14.01 15.14
N ASN A 535 -10.88 14.00 14.51
CA ASN A 535 -12.16 14.03 15.22
C ASN A 535 -12.84 12.66 15.09
N VAL A 536 -12.61 11.82 16.09
CA VAL A 536 -13.11 10.44 16.15
C VAL A 536 -14.65 10.40 16.17
N GLY A 537 -15.32 11.47 16.62
CA GLY A 537 -16.78 11.57 16.59
C GLY A 537 -17.40 11.62 15.20
N MET A 538 -16.61 11.90 14.15
CA MET A 538 -17.06 11.85 12.74
C MET A 538 -16.54 10.61 12.01
N MET A 539 -15.71 9.79 12.68
CA MET A 539 -15.28 8.52 12.12
C MET A 539 -16.41 7.48 12.24
N PRO A 540 -16.40 6.42 11.41
CA PRO A 540 -17.42 5.37 11.45
C PRO A 540 -17.60 4.82 12.87
N THR A 541 -18.85 4.72 13.33
CA THR A 541 -19.16 4.50 14.75
C THR A 541 -19.38 3.04 15.15
N ASP A 542 -19.65 2.16 14.19
CA ASP A 542 -20.04 0.76 14.45
C ASP A 542 -19.16 -0.23 13.67
N ASN A 543 -18.87 -1.37 14.30
CA ASN A 543 -18.19 -2.53 13.71
C ASN A 543 -16.79 -2.28 13.11
N VAL A 544 -16.12 -1.18 13.49
CA VAL A 544 -14.72 -0.94 13.13
C VAL A 544 -13.81 -1.73 14.08
N ILE A 545 -12.95 -2.57 13.53
CA ILE A 545 -11.90 -3.29 14.27
C ILE A 545 -10.51 -2.80 13.87
N GLY A 546 -9.50 -3.21 14.62
CA GLY A 546 -8.11 -3.00 14.24
C GLY A 546 -7.73 -3.80 13.00
N ILE A 547 -6.83 -3.25 12.18
CA ILE A 547 -6.33 -3.94 10.98
C ILE A 547 -5.57 -5.21 11.36
N HIS A 548 -4.86 -5.19 12.49
CA HIS A 548 -4.13 -6.35 13.00
C HIS A 548 -5.08 -7.51 13.34
N SER A 549 -6.27 -7.20 13.86
CA SER A 549 -7.34 -8.16 14.17
C SER A 549 -7.90 -8.86 12.92
N LEU A 550 -7.67 -8.34 11.70
CA LEU A 550 -8.05 -9.04 10.46
C LEU A 550 -7.25 -10.32 10.23
N GLY A 551 -6.07 -10.47 10.83
CA GLY A 551 -5.25 -11.69 10.72
C GLY A 551 -4.95 -12.37 12.03
N CYS A 552 -5.02 -11.62 13.14
CA CYS A 552 -4.61 -12.08 14.47
C CYS A 552 -5.77 -12.24 15.46
N GLY A 553 -7.03 -12.13 15.00
CA GLY A 553 -8.21 -12.49 15.77
C GLY A 553 -8.68 -11.41 16.76
N GLY A 554 -9.13 -11.84 17.94
CA GLY A 554 -9.89 -11.07 18.94
C GLY A 554 -9.12 -9.98 19.69
N ILE A 555 -8.21 -9.26 19.04
CA ILE A 555 -7.50 -8.14 19.63
C ILE A 555 -8.48 -6.96 19.72
N ASP A 556 -8.79 -6.56 20.94
CA ASP A 556 -9.71 -5.47 21.27
C ASP A 556 -9.12 -4.55 22.36
N VAL A 557 -9.96 -3.71 22.97
CA VAL A 557 -9.56 -2.78 24.05
C VAL A 557 -9.33 -3.47 25.39
N GLU A 558 -9.85 -4.68 25.58
CA GLU A 558 -9.69 -5.49 26.81
C GLU A 558 -8.46 -6.40 26.76
N ASP A 559 -7.85 -6.52 25.58
CA ASP A 559 -6.63 -7.29 25.39
C ASP A 559 -5.52 -6.91 26.37
N THR A 560 -4.82 -7.91 26.91
CA THR A 560 -3.78 -7.70 27.90
C THR A 560 -2.36 -7.88 27.37
N LEU A 561 -2.14 -8.50 26.20
CA LEU A 561 -0.80 -8.73 25.64
C LEU A 561 -0.49 -7.76 24.50
N TYR A 562 -1.39 -7.62 23.52
CA TYR A 562 -1.28 -6.70 22.39
C TYR A 562 -1.76 -5.28 22.77
N THR A 563 -1.11 -4.72 23.80
CA THR A 563 -1.42 -3.38 24.30
C THR A 563 -0.37 -2.36 23.86
N PHE A 564 -0.75 -1.08 23.74
CA PHE A 564 0.17 -0.01 23.35
C PHE A 564 1.44 -0.04 24.21
N ASN A 565 1.28 -0.05 25.53
CA ASN A 565 2.41 -0.01 26.45
C ASN A 565 3.35 -1.21 26.27
N LYS A 566 2.84 -2.44 26.10
CA LYS A 566 3.67 -3.65 25.99
C LYS A 566 4.34 -3.77 24.62
N VAL A 567 3.57 -3.65 23.55
CA VAL A 567 4.06 -3.86 22.17
C VAL A 567 5.04 -2.76 21.78
N VAL A 568 4.75 -1.50 22.13
CA VAL A 568 5.65 -0.37 21.87
C VAL A 568 6.91 -0.46 22.73
N ALA A 569 6.81 -0.81 24.02
CA ALA A 569 7.99 -1.01 24.86
C ALA A 569 8.91 -2.11 24.33
N GLN A 570 8.33 -3.24 23.88
CA GLN A 570 9.09 -4.33 23.27
C GLN A 570 9.82 -3.84 22.01
N ARG A 571 9.12 -3.15 21.11
CA ARG A 571 9.72 -2.64 19.88
C ARG A 571 10.80 -1.59 20.13
N ILE A 572 10.64 -0.73 21.14
CA ILE A 572 11.70 0.19 21.60
C ILE A 572 12.93 -0.60 22.04
N SER A 573 12.75 -1.66 22.83
CA SER A 573 13.85 -2.52 23.27
C SER A 573 14.57 -3.18 22.09
N ASP A 574 13.81 -3.74 21.15
CA ASP A 574 14.33 -4.46 19.99
C ASP A 574 15.16 -3.53 19.10
N GLU A 575 14.61 -2.38 18.76
CA GLU A 575 15.26 -1.42 17.88
C GLU A 575 16.50 -0.80 18.53
N LYS A 576 16.42 -0.48 19.82
CA LYS A 576 17.58 0.00 20.57
C LYS A 576 18.68 -1.07 20.65
N THR A 577 18.30 -2.34 20.80
CA THR A 577 19.23 -3.47 20.78
C THR A 577 19.87 -3.64 19.42
N ARG A 578 19.12 -3.52 18.32
CA ARG A 578 19.64 -3.57 16.95
C ARG A 578 20.69 -2.48 16.72
N VAL A 579 20.37 -1.24 17.05
CA VAL A 579 21.24 -0.07 16.80
C VAL A 579 22.50 -0.12 17.67
N THR A 580 22.36 -0.46 18.95
CA THR A 580 23.48 -0.41 19.92
C THR A 580 24.24 -1.72 20.05
N GLN A 581 23.69 -2.82 19.51
CA GLN A 581 24.14 -4.19 19.74
C GLN A 581 24.24 -4.55 21.24
N ASN A 582 23.40 -3.90 22.07
CA ASN A 582 23.42 -4.06 23.53
C ASN A 582 21.99 -4.30 24.06
N PRO A 583 21.64 -5.56 24.38
CA PRO A 583 20.33 -5.91 24.92
C PRO A 583 19.98 -5.19 26.24
N SER A 584 20.98 -4.89 27.09
CA SER A 584 20.74 -4.16 28.34
C SER A 584 20.30 -2.72 28.08
N ALA A 585 20.86 -2.06 27.06
CA ALA A 585 20.46 -0.72 26.68
C ALA A 585 19.01 -0.67 26.16
N GLY A 586 18.58 -1.71 25.44
CA GLY A 586 17.19 -1.88 24.99
C GLY A 586 16.22 -2.06 26.16
N ALA A 587 16.53 -2.98 27.08
CA ALA A 587 15.71 -3.21 28.27
C ALA A 587 15.56 -1.96 29.14
N GLU A 588 16.62 -1.15 29.28
CA GLU A 588 16.55 0.12 29.99
C GLU A 588 15.69 1.17 29.28
N ALA A 589 15.72 1.22 27.95
CA ALA A 589 14.87 2.14 27.17
C ALA A 589 13.39 1.81 27.34
N ALA A 590 13.02 0.53 27.22
CA ALA A 590 11.66 0.06 27.48
C ALA A 590 11.17 0.41 28.89
N LYS A 591 12.01 0.18 29.92
CA LYS A 591 11.68 0.54 31.32
C LYS A 591 11.53 2.05 31.55
N ARG A 592 12.25 2.88 30.80
CA ARG A 592 12.07 4.34 30.87
C ARG A 592 10.74 4.76 30.25
N PHE A 593 10.41 4.20 29.08
CA PHE A 593 9.14 4.46 28.41
C PHE A 593 7.94 4.06 29.27
N LEU A 594 7.92 2.84 29.83
CA LEU A 594 6.81 2.36 30.68
C LEU A 594 6.57 3.25 31.91
N ARG A 595 7.63 3.75 32.55
CA ARG A 595 7.50 4.68 33.69
C ARG A 595 6.95 6.04 33.30
N GLN A 596 7.21 6.50 32.07
CA GLN A 596 6.65 7.75 31.57
C GLN A 596 5.16 7.59 31.28
N THR A 597 4.76 6.49 30.63
CA THR A 597 3.35 6.25 30.30
C THR A 597 2.49 6.01 31.53
N GLU A 598 3.01 5.34 32.57
CA GLU A 598 2.32 5.22 33.87
C GLU A 598 1.97 6.59 34.48
N GLY A 599 2.83 7.60 34.31
CA GLY A 599 2.58 8.96 34.80
C GLY A 599 1.56 9.74 33.98
N ASP A 600 1.40 9.42 32.69
CA ASP A 600 0.46 10.07 31.75
C ASP A 600 -0.95 9.42 31.78
N GLN A 601 -1.13 8.36 32.58
CA GLN A 601 -2.39 7.62 32.73
C GLN A 601 -3.00 7.76 34.13
N THR A 602 -2.75 8.88 34.82
CA THR A 602 -3.32 9.11 36.15
C THR A 602 -4.85 9.15 36.12
N THR A 603 -5.48 8.41 37.04
CA THR A 603 -6.93 8.34 37.20
C THR A 603 -7.41 9.01 38.49
N ASP A 604 -8.64 9.52 38.50
CA ASP A 604 -9.30 10.07 39.69
C ASP A 604 -10.83 9.87 39.60
N ASP A 605 -11.47 9.62 40.74
CA ASP A 605 -12.93 9.48 40.92
C ASP A 605 -13.62 10.84 41.16
N GLY A 606 -12.84 11.93 41.13
CA GLY A 606 -13.17 13.24 41.71
C GLY A 606 -14.39 13.96 41.12
N ASP A 607 -15.14 14.64 42.00
CA ASP A 607 -16.29 15.52 41.74
C ASP A 607 -15.91 16.94 41.24
N GLY A 608 -14.65 17.11 40.83
CA GLY A 608 -14.07 18.40 40.52
C GLY A 608 -14.74 19.04 39.30
N THR A 609 -15.07 20.32 39.42
CA THR A 609 -15.36 21.16 38.25
C THR A 609 -14.14 22.03 37.99
N GLY A 610 -13.57 21.92 36.79
CA GLY A 610 -12.52 22.81 36.32
C GLY A 610 -12.95 24.28 36.47
N ASN A 611 -12.09 25.13 37.03
CA ASN A 611 -12.30 26.58 37.06
C ASN A 611 -11.66 27.19 35.81
N ASP A 612 -12.42 27.95 35.02
CA ASP A 612 -11.97 28.63 33.78
C ASP A 612 -10.84 29.65 34.01
N ASP A 613 -10.70 30.15 35.24
CA ASP A 613 -9.61 31.06 35.62
C ASP A 613 -8.30 30.33 35.99
N ALA A 614 -8.28 28.99 35.98
CA ALA A 614 -7.09 28.22 36.29
C ALA A 614 -6.06 28.25 35.16
N ILE A 615 -4.78 28.32 35.54
CA ILE A 615 -3.67 28.30 34.59
C ILE A 615 -3.60 26.91 33.93
N GLU A 616 -3.60 26.91 32.60
CA GLU A 616 -3.43 25.71 31.79
C GLU A 616 -1.98 25.19 31.91
N PRO A 617 -1.76 23.95 32.37
CA PRO A 617 -0.41 23.40 32.46
C PRO A 617 0.17 23.14 31.06
N PRO A 618 1.50 23.17 30.87
CA PRO A 618 2.09 22.68 29.63
C PRO A 618 1.74 21.19 29.44
N TYR A 619 1.62 20.75 28.19
CA TYR A 619 1.59 19.32 27.84
C TYR A 619 2.92 18.93 27.18
N GLU A 620 3.34 17.68 27.34
CA GLU A 620 4.52 17.18 26.67
C GLU A 620 4.24 16.88 25.18
N GLY A 621 5.28 17.03 24.36
CA GLY A 621 5.24 16.59 22.97
C GLY A 621 5.23 15.06 22.85
N PRO A 622 5.01 14.52 21.64
CA PRO A 622 5.00 13.07 21.44
C PRO A 622 6.34 12.44 21.82
N ASN A 623 6.29 11.31 22.52
CA ASN A 623 7.48 10.52 22.83
C ASN A 623 8.11 9.98 21.53
N LYS A 624 9.34 10.40 21.23
CA LYS A 624 10.02 10.09 19.97
C LYS A 624 10.38 8.60 19.81
N ASP A 625 10.73 7.93 20.91
CA ASP A 625 10.99 6.48 20.88
C ASP A 625 9.69 5.72 20.58
N ALA A 626 8.57 6.16 21.17
CA ALA A 626 7.24 5.61 20.87
C ALA A 626 6.83 5.85 19.41
N GLN A 627 7.04 7.06 18.88
CA GLN A 627 6.76 7.35 17.46
C GLN A 627 7.56 6.43 16.52
N ASN A 628 8.86 6.23 16.79
CA ASN A 628 9.69 5.34 15.97
C ASN A 628 9.23 3.87 16.08
N ALA A 629 8.90 3.41 17.28
CA ALA A 629 8.42 2.05 17.50
C ALA A 629 7.06 1.80 16.84
N VAL A 630 6.10 2.73 16.94
CA VAL A 630 4.81 2.64 16.24
C VAL A 630 5.01 2.66 14.73
N GLU A 631 5.95 3.45 14.21
CA GLU A 631 6.28 3.41 12.78
C GLU A 631 6.76 2.02 12.35
N ASP A 632 7.62 1.36 13.14
CA ASP A 632 8.08 0.00 12.83
C ASP A 632 6.94 -1.04 12.92
N LEU A 633 5.95 -0.82 13.79
CA LEU A 633 4.75 -1.67 13.87
C LEU A 633 3.82 -1.46 12.67
N ILE A 634 3.63 -0.21 12.22
CA ILE A 634 2.90 0.10 10.99
C ILE A 634 3.57 -0.54 9.77
N VAL A 635 4.90 -0.52 9.70
CA VAL A 635 5.68 -1.20 8.64
C VAL A 635 5.41 -2.70 8.62
N ASP A 636 5.32 -3.32 9.80
CA ASP A 636 5.05 -4.75 9.91
C ASP A 636 3.58 -5.05 9.52
N GLU A 637 2.62 -4.22 9.93
CA GLU A 637 1.21 -4.39 9.52
C GLU A 637 1.00 -4.17 8.02
N LEU A 638 1.70 -3.19 7.41
CA LEU A 638 1.75 -3.03 5.95
C LEU A 638 2.25 -4.30 5.27
N ALA A 639 3.28 -4.96 5.84
CA ALA A 639 3.78 -6.22 5.31
C ALA A 639 2.76 -7.37 5.43
N LEU A 640 2.01 -7.45 6.53
CA LEU A 640 1.03 -8.51 6.75
C LEU A 640 -0.21 -8.33 5.86
N GLU A 641 -0.83 -7.15 5.89
CA GLU A 641 -2.10 -6.86 5.22
C GLU A 641 -1.93 -6.66 3.71
N THR A 642 -0.91 -5.88 3.30
CA THR A 642 -0.74 -5.43 1.90
C THR A 642 0.32 -6.22 1.12
N ALA A 643 0.78 -7.35 1.69
CA ALA A 643 1.79 -8.22 1.07
C ALA A 643 1.54 -8.45 -0.42
N PHE A 644 2.56 -8.28 -1.25
CA PHE A 644 2.54 -8.59 -2.69
C PHE A 644 1.71 -7.67 -3.58
N GLU A 645 1.19 -6.54 -3.07
CA GLU A 645 0.31 -5.65 -3.83
C GLU A 645 1.04 -4.51 -4.58
N GLY A 646 2.35 -4.33 -4.37
CA GLY A 646 3.15 -3.33 -5.09
C GLY A 646 3.59 -2.13 -4.27
N TYR A 647 3.32 -2.10 -2.97
CA TYR A 647 3.61 -0.93 -2.14
C TYR A 647 4.93 -1.06 -1.38
N ARG A 648 5.39 -2.29 -1.16
CA ARG A 648 6.38 -2.57 -0.12
C ARG A 648 7.67 -1.76 -0.26
N PHE A 649 8.28 -1.78 -1.44
CA PHE A 649 9.53 -1.08 -1.68
C PHE A 649 9.39 0.43 -1.50
N GLY A 650 8.31 1.02 -2.03
CA GLY A 650 8.01 2.45 -1.88
C GLY A 650 7.77 2.85 -0.44
N ASP A 651 7.06 2.02 0.34
CA ASP A 651 6.82 2.24 1.76
C ASP A 651 8.13 2.20 2.56
N LEU A 652 8.98 1.19 2.33
CA LEU A 652 10.28 1.10 2.97
C LEU A 652 11.17 2.32 2.65
N GLN A 653 11.20 2.77 1.39
CA GLN A 653 11.95 3.97 1.01
C GLN A 653 11.45 5.22 1.74
N ARG A 654 10.14 5.44 1.75
CA ARG A 654 9.51 6.60 2.39
C ARG A 654 9.78 6.63 3.89
N ILE A 655 9.68 5.48 4.55
CA ILE A 655 9.92 5.33 5.98
C ILE A 655 11.41 5.52 6.30
N ALA A 656 12.30 5.01 5.47
CA ALA A 656 13.74 5.24 5.59
C ALA A 656 14.09 6.73 5.50
N ASP A 657 13.50 7.45 4.54
CA ASP A 657 13.70 8.90 4.40
C ASP A 657 13.22 9.65 5.65
N HIS A 658 12.04 9.31 6.19
CA HIS A 658 11.57 9.89 7.45
C HIS A 658 12.52 9.58 8.62
N LYS A 659 12.95 8.33 8.78
CA LYS A 659 13.90 7.94 9.84
C LYS A 659 15.27 8.62 9.72
N ASN A 660 15.68 8.98 8.50
CA ASN A 660 16.88 9.79 8.26
C ASN A 660 16.69 11.25 8.69
N MET A 661 15.49 11.82 8.50
CA MET A 661 15.16 13.19 8.91
C MET A 661 14.83 13.30 10.40
N SER A 662 14.43 12.20 11.04
CA SER A 662 14.09 12.16 12.46
C SER A 662 15.34 12.05 13.36
N ASN A 663 15.14 12.11 14.68
CA ASN A 663 16.22 11.98 15.66
C ASN A 663 16.96 10.63 15.60
N SER A 664 16.37 9.63 14.96
CA SER A 664 16.98 8.32 14.76
C SER A 664 18.22 8.42 13.87
N GLY A 665 18.11 9.08 12.72
CA GLY A 665 19.23 9.33 11.80
C GLY A 665 19.86 8.08 11.17
N TYR A 666 19.18 6.93 11.24
CA TYR A 666 19.68 5.62 10.78
C TYR A 666 18.79 4.96 9.70
N GLY A 667 17.92 5.74 9.05
CA GLY A 667 16.90 5.22 8.13
C GLY A 667 17.49 4.44 6.95
N THR A 668 18.62 4.89 6.40
CA THR A 668 19.35 4.17 5.34
C THR A 668 19.87 2.81 5.82
N GLU A 669 20.44 2.72 7.02
CA GLU A 669 20.88 1.47 7.63
C GLU A 669 19.70 0.55 7.94
N TRP A 670 18.57 1.11 8.42
CA TRP A 670 17.34 0.37 8.67
C TRP A 670 16.77 -0.24 7.39
N PHE A 671 16.73 0.52 6.30
CA PHE A 671 16.28 0.06 4.98
C PHE A 671 17.15 -1.09 4.46
N ALA A 672 18.47 -0.88 4.46
CA ALA A 672 19.42 -1.89 4.04
C ALA A 672 19.31 -3.15 4.91
N TRP A 673 19.12 -2.99 6.22
CA TRP A 673 18.95 -4.10 7.17
C TRP A 673 17.67 -4.89 6.92
N LYS A 674 16.50 -4.25 6.73
CA LYS A 674 15.24 -4.96 6.45
C LYS A 674 15.36 -5.82 5.18
N ILE A 675 15.83 -5.24 4.07
CA ILE A 675 15.90 -5.94 2.77
C ILE A 675 16.98 -7.02 2.75
N SER A 676 18.16 -6.77 3.34
CA SER A 676 19.24 -7.77 3.40
C SER A 676 18.92 -8.99 4.27
N ARG A 677 17.81 -8.95 5.02
CA ARG A 677 17.33 -10.06 5.85
C ARG A 677 16.20 -10.87 5.22
N ARG A 678 15.77 -10.56 4.00
CA ARG A 678 14.60 -11.21 3.37
C ARG A 678 14.68 -12.74 3.32
N ASP A 679 15.88 -13.30 3.18
CA ASP A 679 16.12 -14.74 3.08
C ASP A 679 16.53 -15.39 4.41
N GLU A 680 16.60 -14.60 5.50
CA GLU A 680 17.00 -15.10 6.81
C GLU A 680 15.84 -15.81 7.51
N ASP A 681 16.12 -17.01 8.02
CA ASP A 681 15.14 -17.85 8.71
C ASP A 681 14.98 -17.49 10.20
N LEU A 682 14.69 -16.22 10.46
CA LEU A 682 14.68 -15.62 11.80
C LEU A 682 13.40 -14.82 12.02
N ALA A 683 12.87 -14.83 13.25
CA ALA A 683 11.81 -13.93 13.64
C ALA A 683 12.25 -12.46 13.52
N PRO A 684 11.31 -11.49 13.44
CA PRO A 684 11.64 -10.07 13.47
C PRO A 684 12.55 -9.75 14.66
N TYR A 685 13.65 -9.04 14.40
CA TYR A 685 14.64 -8.65 15.41
C TYR A 685 15.41 -9.78 16.12
N GLU A 686 15.09 -11.05 15.86
CA GLU A 686 15.92 -12.16 16.30
C GLU A 686 17.29 -12.06 15.64
N ASN A 687 18.35 -12.22 16.44
CA ASN A 687 19.76 -12.10 16.02
C ASN A 687 20.01 -10.94 15.02
N PRO A 688 19.89 -9.66 15.46
CA PRO A 688 19.86 -8.50 14.56
C PRO A 688 21.13 -8.31 13.73
N THR A 689 22.23 -8.97 14.10
CA THR A 689 23.50 -8.92 13.37
C THR A 689 23.52 -9.79 12.11
N GLN A 690 22.69 -10.83 12.04
CA GLN A 690 22.64 -11.76 10.90
C GLN A 690 21.86 -11.16 9.74
N LYS A 691 22.54 -11.01 8.59
CA LYS A 691 22.02 -10.45 7.34
C LYS A 691 22.96 -10.78 6.18
N ASN A 692 22.48 -10.65 4.95
CA ASN A 692 23.33 -10.68 3.76
C ASN A 692 24.20 -9.42 3.68
N GLU A 693 25.47 -9.52 4.07
CA GLU A 693 26.40 -8.37 4.12
C GLU A 693 26.67 -7.72 2.76
N THR A 694 26.63 -8.50 1.67
CA THR A 694 26.81 -7.98 0.31
C THR A 694 25.65 -7.08 -0.08
N LEU A 695 24.41 -7.56 0.11
CA LEU A 695 23.20 -6.79 -0.18
C LEU A 695 23.07 -5.59 0.77
N TYR A 696 23.37 -5.78 2.06
CA TYR A 696 23.39 -4.70 3.04
C TYR A 696 24.33 -3.57 2.61
N SER A 697 25.59 -3.90 2.28
CA SER A 697 26.60 -2.92 1.86
C SER A 697 26.19 -2.19 0.57
N LEU A 698 25.55 -2.90 -0.37
CA LEU A 698 25.04 -2.33 -1.61
C LEU A 698 23.94 -1.29 -1.34
N LEU A 699 23.02 -1.59 -0.42
CA LEU A 699 21.88 -0.74 -0.11
C LEU A 699 22.20 0.44 0.83
N LEU A 700 23.39 0.50 1.43
CA LEU A 700 23.85 1.70 2.13
C LEU A 700 24.04 2.89 1.16
N ASN A 701 24.29 2.62 -0.13
CA ASN A 701 24.30 3.66 -1.14
C ASN A 701 22.88 3.88 -1.68
N THR A 702 22.26 5.01 -1.31
CA THR A 702 20.89 5.37 -1.70
C THR A 702 20.70 5.51 -3.22
N GLN A 703 21.78 5.70 -4.00
CA GLN A 703 21.66 5.69 -5.47
C GLN A 703 21.26 4.32 -6.01
N ASN A 704 21.59 3.23 -5.32
CA ASN A 704 21.18 1.88 -5.70
C ASN A 704 19.70 1.61 -5.41
N TRP A 705 19.01 2.51 -4.70
CA TRP A 705 17.58 2.41 -4.46
C TRP A 705 16.74 2.83 -5.67
N TYR A 706 17.37 3.31 -6.73
CA TYR A 706 16.68 3.76 -7.93
C TYR A 706 17.13 2.95 -9.13
N LEU A 707 16.20 2.73 -10.06
CA LEU A 707 16.51 2.16 -11.36
C LEU A 707 17.35 3.17 -12.15
N GLN A 708 18.26 2.67 -12.99
CA GLN A 708 19.16 3.53 -13.74
C GLN A 708 18.39 4.48 -14.67
N ASN A 709 18.74 5.75 -14.60
CA ASN A 709 18.30 6.75 -15.57
C ASN A 709 19.12 6.55 -16.85
N PRO A 710 18.51 6.44 -18.05
CA PRO A 710 19.24 6.37 -19.31
C PRO A 710 20.15 7.58 -19.55
#